data_AF-A0A1S6FLQ2-F1
#
_entry.id   AF-A0A1S6FLQ2-F1
#
_cell.length_a   1.000
_cell.length_b   1.000
_cell.length_c   1.000
_cell.angle_alpha   90.00
_cell.angle_beta   90.00
_cell.angle_gamma   90.00
#
_symmetry.space_group_name_H-M   'P 1'
#
loop_
_entity.id
_entity.type
_entity.pdbx_description
1 polymer ?
#
loop_
_entity_poly.entity_id
_entity_poly.type
_entity_poly.pdbx_seq_one_letter_code
_entity_poly.pdbx_strand_id
1 'polypeptide(L)'
;MTKLDQAPEEATVQAATLRARRPWGRLFLTLAALLLVALFAAWMQRRTIARGFVDQELSRRGVPAQYRIEQLSPWRQRLTDVVIGDPRNPDLTADWIELGTALSPWSARVLALRAGHVRVKGRIVDGRLSLGAIDKLMPAPSGKPFALPHVEIDVADARLRLDSGHGILDIWLKGRGMLDNGFAGTARIASTQLDLAGCSAFGVSGTLAVRIRDAQPSLVGPVAASRAHCADARAANPKLTIGATLGAALDRWRGAAELRVSAFGYGGRRVAGLGGNITFDGAFAGTRGRVALRSGRFESPELAGAALQLAGDYRQHRGGFDYRGTMATRSAALPGWLRNRIAGYGGSAQGTPLAPVAAQLARATAAAATAFDATADLSAGISNTGFQYSLPRLQIVSASGARLSFDRGSGIRGEGATLLPQIDGALALRGGGMPEALIRLSQKRGDAQLRGVGFVQPYVAGSAALALSRISFALGRGGGTIETLATISGPLANGRIERLSLPLDAHWRGAKIVLNRGCAIAGFERVAIAGVVLAPGRIRACPIGGAMVSLSPRGITGGVRLDRLDLTGRVGSSPLLLRAADARFLLDTQWFAVTRASVRLGVAPATRLDIESLTGGLSSRIAGTFAGLGGQIGSVPLVISGGAGSWQVSGTGLSLTGGLQVSDAATPPRFHPVSSGDARLELAGNVIVATAGLRSPAASIGSVEIRHDLGDGRGSALLHVPGLRFAEGGLQPSDLTPLTFGVIADVSGSVSGEGRIVWSPQGLSSTGRFSTDGVDLAAAFGPVRGLATELRFDDLLGMRTAPGQVATTVEINPGVPVRNGTIRFRLLDSQRVEVEGARWPFAGGELVLEPTILDFSQSRERRLTFRVIGADAAQFLKEMEFDNLDATGIFDGTLPMVFDEQGGRIEGGSLRARGGGSIAYVGELSQRDLGFWSNMAFQALKALDYRNLTLDMNGPLDGDMVTEIRFSGVSQGKGTKSNFLLRRLAKLPFVFNVRINAPFKQLLDSVQSWYDPNRLIERNLPTLLEQQERTGGATDAKPVQPSESDKLR
;
A
#
# COMPACT_ATOMS: atom_id res chain seq x y z
N MET A 1 -64.33 -102.41 -6.66
CA MET A 1 -63.13 -103.24 -6.87
C MET A 1 -62.61 -103.60 -5.49
N THR A 2 -63.29 -104.48 -4.71
CA THR A 2 -63.51 -105.93 -4.93
C THR A 2 -62.14 -106.62 -5.10
N LYS A 3 -61.66 -107.53 -4.25
CA LYS A 3 -62.15 -108.83 -3.75
C LYS A 3 -61.05 -109.37 -2.80
N LEU A 4 -61.11 -110.45 -2.03
CA LEU A 4 -62.05 -111.40 -1.39
C LEU A 4 -61.05 -112.18 -0.46
N ASP A 5 -61.28 -112.41 0.83
CA ASP A 5 -62.22 -113.37 1.44
C ASP A 5 -61.64 -114.78 1.64
N GLN A 6 -62.04 -115.39 2.76
CA GLN A 6 -62.12 -116.84 3.08
C GLN A 6 -61.00 -117.56 3.87
N ALA A 7 -61.33 -117.80 5.15
CA ALA A 7 -61.13 -119.05 5.92
C ALA A 7 -61.88 -120.25 5.25
N PRO A 8 -61.92 -121.53 5.72
CA PRO A 8 -61.80 -122.01 7.11
C PRO A 8 -61.25 -123.47 7.32
N GLU A 9 -61.40 -123.91 8.59
CA GLU A 9 -61.75 -125.26 9.10
C GLU A 9 -60.80 -126.48 9.14
N GLU A 10 -60.59 -126.92 10.38
CA GLU A 10 -60.70 -128.29 10.94
C GLU A 10 -60.00 -129.50 10.28
N ALA A 11 -59.14 -130.16 11.07
CA ALA A 11 -59.25 -131.61 11.31
C ALA A 11 -58.43 -132.03 12.55
N THR A 12 -59.14 -132.61 13.51
CA THR A 12 -58.62 -133.51 14.55
C THR A 12 -58.10 -134.81 13.93
N VAL A 13 -57.18 -135.52 14.62
CA VAL A 13 -57.23 -136.97 14.93
C VAL A 13 -55.85 -137.56 15.34
N GLN A 14 -55.89 -138.22 16.51
CA GLN A 14 -55.12 -139.37 17.03
C GLN A 14 -53.64 -139.30 17.45
N ALA A 15 -53.51 -139.42 18.77
CA ALA A 15 -52.64 -140.29 19.57
C ALA A 15 -51.68 -141.27 18.85
N ALA A 16 -50.41 -141.20 19.25
CA ALA A 16 -49.55 -142.37 19.43
C ALA A 16 -48.73 -142.20 20.72
N THR A 17 -49.00 -143.05 21.70
CA THR A 17 -48.19 -143.22 22.91
C THR A 17 -46.88 -143.93 22.56
N LEU A 18 -45.72 -143.37 22.93
CA LEU A 18 -44.54 -144.18 23.27
C LEU A 18 -43.70 -143.51 24.37
N ARG A 19 -43.26 -144.38 25.28
CA ARG A 19 -42.63 -144.15 26.57
C ARG A 19 -41.18 -143.65 26.49
N ALA A 20 -40.87 -142.76 27.44
CA ALA A 20 -39.75 -142.82 28.39
C ALA A 20 -38.29 -142.53 27.96
N ARG A 21 -37.75 -141.52 28.67
CA ARG A 21 -36.48 -141.44 29.44
C ARG A 21 -35.28 -140.64 28.88
N ARG A 22 -35.10 -139.48 29.54
CA ARG A 22 -33.86 -138.95 30.22
C ARG A 22 -32.76 -138.30 29.34
N PRO A 23 -31.88 -137.43 29.91
CA PRO A 23 -32.11 -136.36 30.89
C PRO A 23 -31.19 -135.13 30.63
N TRP A 24 -31.51 -134.21 29.71
CA TRP A 24 -30.70 -132.98 29.52
C TRP A 24 -31.34 -131.69 30.08
N GLY A 25 -32.58 -131.78 30.59
CA GLY A 25 -33.26 -130.64 31.23
C GLY A 25 -32.60 -130.18 32.54
N ARG A 26 -31.83 -131.05 33.23
CA ARG A 26 -31.10 -130.66 34.45
C ARG A 26 -29.81 -129.90 34.18
N LEU A 27 -29.10 -130.18 33.08
CA LEU A 27 -27.92 -129.39 32.70
C LEU A 27 -28.34 -128.00 32.23
N PHE A 28 -29.46 -127.89 31.50
CA PHE A 28 -29.99 -126.59 31.08
C PHE A 28 -30.60 -125.80 32.24
N LEU A 29 -31.24 -126.46 33.22
CA LEU A 29 -31.71 -125.82 34.46
C LEU A 29 -30.57 -125.48 35.41
N THR A 30 -29.51 -126.29 35.53
CA THR A 30 -28.35 -125.93 36.34
C THR A 30 -27.49 -124.88 35.65
N LEU A 31 -27.31 -124.90 34.31
CA LEU A 31 -26.69 -123.79 33.59
C LEU A 31 -27.56 -122.54 33.66
N ALA A 32 -28.88 -122.64 33.50
CA ALA A 32 -29.77 -121.48 33.62
C ALA A 32 -29.82 -120.96 35.05
N ALA A 33 -29.74 -121.82 36.07
CA ALA A 33 -29.63 -121.43 37.47
C ALA A 33 -28.24 -120.87 37.81
N LEU A 34 -27.15 -121.42 37.27
CA LEU A 34 -25.79 -120.86 37.41
C LEU A 34 -25.67 -119.54 36.66
N LEU A 35 -26.30 -119.42 35.50
CA LEU A 35 -26.36 -118.20 34.70
C LEU A 35 -27.28 -117.18 35.37
N LEU A 36 -28.39 -117.60 36.01
CA LEU A 36 -29.23 -116.74 36.84
C LEU A 36 -28.51 -116.32 38.12
N VAL A 37 -27.75 -117.20 38.77
CA VAL A 37 -26.93 -116.89 39.95
C VAL A 37 -25.74 -116.02 39.56
N ALA A 38 -25.12 -116.23 38.40
CA ALA A 38 -24.06 -115.38 37.87
C ALA A 38 -24.60 -114.03 37.41
N LEU A 39 -25.78 -113.98 36.77
CA LEU A 39 -26.49 -112.74 36.42
C LEU A 39 -26.97 -112.02 37.68
N PHE A 40 -27.43 -112.74 38.70
CA PHE A 40 -27.86 -112.18 39.98
C PHE A 40 -26.66 -111.68 40.80
N ALA A 41 -25.55 -112.43 40.83
CA ALA A 41 -24.29 -112.01 41.44
C ALA A 41 -23.67 -110.82 40.69
N ALA A 42 -23.66 -110.84 39.35
CA ALA A 42 -23.23 -109.70 38.52
C ALA A 42 -24.17 -108.49 38.68
N TRP A 43 -25.47 -108.71 38.91
CA TRP A 43 -26.46 -107.65 39.16
C TRP A 43 -26.38 -107.09 40.58
N MET A 44 -26.00 -107.90 41.58
CA MET A 44 -25.80 -107.49 42.97
C MET A 44 -24.42 -106.83 43.16
N GLN A 45 -23.38 -107.32 42.46
CA GLN A 45 -22.05 -106.69 42.33
C GLN A 45 -22.02 -105.58 41.26
N ARG A 46 -23.14 -105.22 40.63
CA ARG A 46 -23.18 -104.25 39.52
C ARG A 46 -22.50 -102.91 39.83
N ARG A 47 -22.58 -102.46 41.09
CA ARG A 47 -21.96 -101.22 41.55
C ARG A 47 -20.42 -101.34 41.65
N THR A 48 -19.90 -102.53 41.96
CA THR A 48 -18.46 -102.82 42.07
C THR A 48 -17.84 -103.09 40.71
N ILE A 49 -18.54 -103.83 39.83
CA ILE A 49 -18.10 -104.12 38.46
C ILE A 49 -18.09 -102.85 37.60
N ALA A 50 -19.13 -102.03 37.69
CA ALA A 50 -19.18 -100.77 36.95
C ALA A 50 -18.18 -99.74 37.46
N ARG A 51 -17.90 -99.70 38.77
CA ARG A 51 -16.80 -98.88 39.31
C ARG A 51 -15.45 -99.37 38.76
N GLY A 52 -15.21 -100.69 38.76
CA GLY A 52 -14.01 -101.28 38.16
C GLY A 52 -13.87 -100.99 36.66
N PHE A 53 -14.97 -101.06 35.89
CA PHE A 53 -14.96 -100.75 34.45
C PHE A 53 -14.70 -99.25 34.17
N VAL A 54 -15.36 -98.35 34.90
CA VAL A 54 -15.15 -96.90 34.75
C VAL A 54 -13.75 -96.52 35.22
N ASP A 55 -13.27 -97.05 36.35
CA ASP A 55 -11.91 -96.81 36.85
C ASP A 55 -10.85 -97.37 35.87
N GLN A 56 -11.11 -98.53 35.25
CA GLN A 56 -10.24 -99.14 34.25
C GLN A 56 -10.21 -98.35 32.94
N GLU A 57 -11.36 -97.85 32.45
CA GLU A 57 -11.43 -97.03 31.23
C GLU A 57 -10.85 -95.62 31.46
N LEU A 58 -11.08 -95.01 32.62
CA LEU A 58 -10.46 -93.74 33.02
C LEU A 58 -8.93 -93.88 33.18
N SER A 59 -8.47 -94.98 33.77
CA SER A 59 -7.03 -95.30 33.87
C SER A 59 -6.41 -95.58 32.49
N ARG A 60 -7.11 -96.30 31.61
CA ARG A 60 -6.67 -96.57 30.22
C ARG A 60 -6.49 -95.28 29.43
N ARG A 61 -7.38 -94.30 29.63
CA ARG A 61 -7.30 -92.97 29.01
C ARG A 61 -6.38 -92.01 29.78
N GLY A 62 -5.80 -92.43 30.91
CA GLY A 62 -4.91 -91.62 31.73
C GLY A 62 -5.59 -90.37 32.31
N VAL A 63 -6.83 -90.52 32.79
CA VAL A 63 -7.65 -89.44 33.38
C VAL A 63 -7.78 -89.70 34.88
N PRO A 64 -7.10 -88.93 35.75
CA PRO A 64 -7.32 -88.99 37.19
C PRO A 64 -8.73 -88.50 37.52
N ALA A 65 -9.52 -89.26 38.27
CA ALA A 65 -10.84 -88.84 38.72
C ALA A 65 -11.21 -89.43 40.08
N GLN A 66 -11.99 -88.69 40.87
CA GLN A 66 -12.64 -89.12 42.10
C GLN A 66 -14.14 -88.85 41.98
N TYR A 67 -14.98 -89.83 42.30
CA TYR A 67 -16.43 -89.69 42.20
C TYR A 67 -17.14 -90.76 43.02
N ARG A 68 -18.40 -90.51 43.38
CA ARG A 68 -19.29 -91.50 43.99
C ARG A 68 -20.46 -91.79 43.05
N ILE A 69 -20.70 -93.07 42.76
CA ILE A 69 -21.83 -93.49 41.93
C ILE A 69 -23.08 -93.56 42.81
N GLU A 70 -24.02 -92.64 42.64
CA GLU A 70 -25.31 -92.63 43.34
C GLU A 70 -26.31 -93.55 42.64
N GLN A 71 -26.43 -93.43 41.32
CA GLN A 71 -27.34 -94.22 40.49
C GLN A 71 -26.65 -94.68 39.21
N LEU A 72 -26.80 -95.95 38.87
CA LEU A 72 -26.27 -96.51 37.63
C LEU A 72 -27.29 -97.45 37.00
N SER A 73 -27.74 -97.09 35.80
CA SER A 73 -28.66 -97.85 34.96
C SER A 73 -28.18 -97.82 33.51
N PRO A 74 -28.67 -98.71 32.62
CA PRO A 74 -28.25 -98.74 31.21
C PRO A 74 -28.51 -97.41 30.46
N TRP A 75 -29.47 -96.62 30.95
CA TRP A 75 -29.94 -95.39 30.30
C TRP A 75 -29.55 -94.12 31.05
N ARG A 76 -29.14 -94.22 32.32
CA ARG A 76 -28.85 -93.09 33.21
C ARG A 76 -27.71 -93.41 34.18
N GLN A 77 -26.68 -92.58 34.21
CA GLN A 77 -25.58 -92.64 35.19
C GLN A 77 -25.52 -91.33 35.98
N ARG A 78 -25.64 -91.39 37.31
CA ARG A 78 -25.53 -90.24 38.22
C ARG A 78 -24.32 -90.39 39.13
N LEU A 79 -23.40 -89.44 39.01
CA LEU A 79 -22.17 -89.32 39.77
C LEU A 79 -22.29 -88.13 40.72
N THR A 80 -21.87 -88.26 41.97
CA THR A 80 -21.77 -87.18 42.96
C THR A 80 -20.34 -86.97 43.39
N ASP A 81 -20.03 -85.80 43.95
CA ASP A 81 -18.70 -85.45 44.47
C ASP A 81 -17.59 -85.64 43.40
N VAL A 82 -17.88 -85.24 42.16
CA VAL A 82 -17.02 -85.51 41.01
C VAL A 82 -15.85 -84.53 41.00
N VAL A 83 -14.63 -85.06 40.92
CA VAL A 83 -13.38 -84.33 40.73
C VAL A 83 -12.61 -85.00 39.59
N ILE A 84 -12.28 -84.28 38.52
CA ILE A 84 -11.50 -84.77 37.38
C ILE A 84 -10.21 -83.93 37.29
N GLY A 85 -9.05 -84.60 37.14
CA GLY A 85 -7.72 -83.99 37.14
C GLY A 85 -6.99 -84.11 38.49
N ASP A 86 -5.96 -83.29 38.70
CA ASP A 86 -5.20 -83.24 39.97
C ASP A 86 -6.12 -82.77 41.12
N PRO A 87 -6.32 -83.56 42.20
CA PRO A 87 -7.16 -83.17 43.33
C PRO A 87 -6.76 -81.84 44.00
N ARG A 88 -5.48 -81.44 43.93
CA ARG A 88 -5.00 -80.16 44.47
C ARG A 88 -5.25 -78.99 43.52
N ASN A 89 -5.45 -79.26 42.23
CA ASN A 89 -5.72 -78.27 41.19
C ASN A 89 -6.68 -78.86 40.13
N PRO A 90 -7.95 -79.13 40.49
CA PRO A 90 -8.82 -79.95 39.65
C PRO A 90 -9.19 -79.24 38.34
N ASP A 91 -9.30 -80.01 37.26
CA ASP A 91 -9.74 -79.55 35.93
C ASP A 91 -11.26 -79.43 35.87
N LEU A 92 -11.98 -80.33 36.57
CA LEU A 92 -13.42 -80.20 36.80
C LEU A 92 -13.82 -80.66 38.19
N THR A 93 -14.76 -79.93 38.80
CA THR A 93 -15.46 -80.34 40.02
C THR A 93 -16.96 -80.19 39.82
N ALA A 94 -17.75 -81.13 40.32
CA ALA A 94 -19.21 -81.05 40.30
C ALA A 94 -19.82 -81.70 41.54
N ASP A 95 -20.85 -81.08 42.10
CA ASP A 95 -21.67 -81.67 43.18
C ASP A 95 -22.36 -82.96 42.69
N TRP A 96 -22.93 -82.92 41.48
CA TRP A 96 -23.42 -84.08 40.76
C TRP A 96 -23.43 -83.88 39.24
N ILE A 97 -23.24 -84.98 38.50
CA ILE A 97 -23.35 -85.07 37.04
C ILE A 97 -24.23 -86.28 36.72
N GLU A 98 -25.25 -86.07 35.89
CA GLU A 98 -26.12 -87.10 35.36
C GLU A 98 -25.98 -87.18 33.83
N LEU A 99 -25.63 -88.37 33.35
CA LEU A 99 -25.51 -88.70 31.93
C LEU A 99 -26.71 -89.56 31.53
N GLY A 100 -27.46 -89.14 30.52
CA GLY A 100 -28.45 -89.95 29.82
C GLY A 100 -27.82 -90.59 28.59
N THR A 101 -27.82 -91.92 28.50
CA THR A 101 -27.17 -92.66 27.41
C THR A 101 -28.14 -93.55 26.64
N ALA A 102 -27.99 -93.59 25.32
CA ALA A 102 -28.57 -94.63 24.48
C ALA A 102 -27.53 -95.70 24.18
N LEU A 103 -27.89 -96.96 24.44
CA LEU A 103 -27.06 -98.12 24.15
C LEU A 103 -27.56 -98.79 22.85
N SER A 104 -26.64 -98.96 21.91
CA SER A 104 -26.80 -99.83 20.74
C SER A 104 -25.81 -101.00 20.86
N PRO A 105 -26.02 -102.15 20.18
CA PRO A 105 -25.20 -103.34 20.40
C PRO A 105 -23.69 -103.14 20.16
N TRP A 106 -23.31 -102.06 19.46
CA TRP A 106 -21.94 -101.74 19.09
C TRP A 106 -21.51 -100.29 19.42
N SER A 107 -22.36 -99.46 20.06
CA SER A 107 -22.00 -98.08 20.45
C SER A 107 -22.87 -97.50 21.58
N ALA A 108 -22.30 -96.61 22.40
CA ALA A 108 -23.03 -95.81 23.39
C ALA A 108 -22.98 -94.33 23.00
N ARG A 109 -24.12 -93.63 23.05
CA ARG A 109 -24.21 -92.18 22.79
C ARG A 109 -24.82 -91.45 23.97
N VAL A 110 -24.26 -90.30 24.33
CA VAL A 110 -24.83 -89.39 25.31
C VAL A 110 -25.95 -88.60 24.64
N LEU A 111 -27.16 -88.65 25.20
CA LEU A 111 -28.35 -87.92 24.74
C LEU A 111 -28.67 -86.72 25.62
N ALA A 112 -28.37 -86.81 26.91
CA ALA A 112 -28.61 -85.74 27.87
C ALA A 112 -27.46 -85.64 28.88
N LEU A 113 -27.10 -84.41 29.25
CA LEU A 113 -26.13 -84.09 30.29
C LEU A 113 -26.78 -83.09 31.25
N ARG A 114 -26.99 -83.52 32.50
CA ARG A 114 -27.51 -82.66 33.57
C ARG A 114 -26.48 -82.52 34.67
N ALA A 115 -26.31 -81.32 35.20
CA ALA A 115 -25.36 -81.09 36.28
C ALA A 115 -25.81 -79.96 37.22
N GLY A 116 -25.42 -80.06 38.48
CA GLY A 116 -25.70 -79.06 39.51
C GLY A 116 -24.73 -77.87 39.42
N HIS A 117 -23.88 -77.74 40.44
CA HIS A 117 -22.79 -76.78 40.53
C HIS A 117 -21.53 -77.38 39.90
N VAL A 118 -21.21 -76.95 38.68
CA VAL A 118 -20.00 -77.40 37.96
C VAL A 118 -18.97 -76.29 37.98
N ARG A 119 -17.70 -76.62 38.24
CA ARG A 119 -16.57 -75.73 37.99
C ARG A 119 -15.61 -76.44 37.06
N VAL A 120 -15.26 -75.80 35.95
CA VAL A 120 -14.35 -76.31 34.92
C VAL A 120 -13.22 -75.31 34.72
N LYS A 121 -12.00 -75.82 34.54
CA LYS A 121 -10.86 -75.03 34.04
C LYS A 121 -10.65 -75.35 32.58
N GLY A 122 -10.46 -74.31 31.79
CA GLY A 122 -10.07 -74.42 30.40
C GLY A 122 -8.88 -73.53 30.10
N ARG A 123 -8.12 -73.90 29.08
CA ARG A 123 -7.09 -73.05 28.47
C ARG A 123 -7.19 -73.11 26.96
N ILE A 124 -6.92 -72.02 26.26
CA ILE A 124 -6.80 -72.03 24.80
C ILE A 124 -5.34 -72.21 24.43
N VAL A 125 -5.03 -73.26 23.66
CA VAL A 125 -3.68 -73.57 23.15
C VAL A 125 -3.77 -73.72 21.63
N ASP A 126 -2.97 -72.97 20.88
CA ASP A 126 -2.95 -72.97 19.40
C ASP A 126 -4.34 -72.78 18.77
N GLY A 127 -5.18 -71.93 19.38
CA GLY A 127 -6.54 -71.65 18.93
C GLY A 127 -7.56 -72.77 19.21
N ARG A 128 -7.19 -73.79 19.99
CA ARG A 128 -8.08 -74.88 20.41
C ARG A 128 -8.34 -74.82 21.92
N LEU A 129 -9.59 -75.08 22.31
CA LEU A 129 -9.96 -75.22 23.72
C LEU A 129 -9.41 -76.55 24.26
N SER A 130 -8.64 -76.47 25.35
CA SER A 130 -8.19 -77.60 26.15
C SER A 130 -8.82 -77.52 27.54
N LEU A 131 -9.48 -78.59 27.94
CA LEU A 131 -10.15 -78.76 29.23
C LEU A 131 -9.35 -79.69 30.17
N GLY A 132 -8.04 -79.79 29.93
CA GLY A 132 -7.13 -80.61 30.74
C GLY A 132 -7.43 -82.10 30.59
N ALA A 133 -7.62 -82.81 31.70
CA ALA A 133 -7.90 -84.24 31.70
C ALA A 133 -9.21 -84.63 31.00
N ILE A 134 -10.16 -83.69 30.83
CA ILE A 134 -11.43 -83.91 30.10
C ILE A 134 -11.19 -84.13 28.61
N ASP A 135 -10.15 -83.55 28.01
CA ASP A 135 -9.88 -83.67 26.57
C ASP A 135 -9.73 -85.13 26.14
N LYS A 136 -9.18 -85.98 27.02
CA LYS A 136 -8.99 -87.42 26.78
C LYS A 136 -10.30 -88.22 26.81
N LEU A 137 -11.37 -87.62 27.33
CA LEU A 137 -12.72 -88.20 27.37
C LEU A 137 -13.53 -87.85 26.11
N MET A 138 -13.09 -86.88 25.32
CA MET A 138 -13.77 -86.47 24.09
C MET A 138 -13.54 -87.48 22.94
N PRO A 139 -14.45 -87.56 21.95
CA PRO A 139 -14.27 -88.41 20.76
C PRO A 139 -13.03 -87.99 19.94
N ALA A 140 -12.45 -88.95 19.20
CA ALA A 140 -11.34 -88.66 18.29
C ALA A 140 -11.76 -87.63 17.21
N PRO A 141 -10.86 -86.72 16.78
CA PRO A 141 -11.19 -85.71 15.76
C PRO A 141 -11.66 -86.37 14.45
N SER A 142 -12.83 -85.97 13.94
CA SER A 142 -13.46 -86.60 12.77
C SER A 142 -13.14 -85.95 11.42
N GLY A 143 -12.38 -84.85 11.40
CA GLY A 143 -12.04 -84.08 10.20
C GLY A 143 -13.20 -83.30 9.56
N LYS A 144 -14.44 -83.46 10.06
CA LYS A 144 -15.62 -82.73 9.60
C LYS A 144 -15.65 -81.29 10.15
N PRO A 145 -16.36 -80.36 9.48
CA PRO A 145 -16.63 -79.03 10.05
C PRO A 145 -17.27 -79.14 11.43
N PHE A 146 -16.97 -78.18 12.30
CA PHE A 146 -17.58 -78.12 13.63
C PHE A 146 -19.12 -78.09 13.50
N ALA A 147 -19.78 -78.89 14.31
CA ALA A 147 -21.23 -78.86 14.47
C ALA A 147 -21.56 -79.04 15.95
N LEU A 148 -22.60 -78.36 16.42
CA LEU A 148 -23.06 -78.52 17.80
C LEU A 148 -23.57 -79.96 18.00
N PRO A 149 -23.19 -80.62 19.11
CA PRO A 149 -23.60 -81.99 19.36
C PRO A 149 -25.10 -82.08 19.65
N HIS A 150 -25.74 -83.14 19.18
CA HIS A 150 -27.15 -83.45 19.47
C HIS A 150 -27.29 -83.99 20.90
N VAL A 151 -27.20 -83.09 21.89
CA VAL A 151 -27.24 -83.40 23.32
C VAL A 151 -28.12 -82.38 24.04
N GLU A 152 -29.03 -82.86 24.87
CA GLU A 152 -29.77 -82.02 25.82
C GLU A 152 -28.85 -81.63 26.98
N ILE A 153 -28.73 -80.34 27.27
CA ILE A 153 -27.98 -79.85 28.43
C ILE A 153 -28.95 -79.19 29.40
N ASP A 154 -28.86 -79.53 30.68
CA ASP A 154 -29.53 -78.82 31.79
C ASP A 154 -28.52 -78.50 32.88
N VAL A 155 -28.23 -77.21 33.06
CA VAL A 155 -27.17 -76.74 33.94
C VAL A 155 -27.69 -75.61 34.81
N ALA A 156 -27.65 -75.83 36.13
CA ALA A 156 -28.13 -74.87 37.12
C ALA A 156 -27.09 -73.76 37.42
N ASP A 157 -25.81 -74.13 37.59
CA ASP A 157 -24.68 -73.20 37.80
C ASP A 157 -23.37 -73.87 37.30
N ALA A 158 -23.01 -73.66 36.03
CA ALA A 158 -21.68 -74.04 35.54
C ALA A 158 -20.75 -72.84 35.47
N ARG A 159 -19.55 -72.98 36.03
CA ARG A 159 -18.51 -71.96 36.05
C ARG A 159 -17.31 -72.46 35.27
N LEU A 160 -17.00 -71.81 34.15
CA LEU A 160 -15.80 -72.08 33.39
C LEU A 160 -14.80 -70.94 33.66
N ARG A 161 -13.65 -71.28 34.25
CA ARG A 161 -12.49 -70.38 34.32
C ARG A 161 -11.60 -70.71 33.12
N LEU A 162 -11.61 -69.83 32.13
CA LEU A 162 -10.89 -69.99 30.87
C LEU A 162 -9.66 -69.09 30.84
N ASP A 163 -8.47 -69.69 30.78
CA ASP A 163 -7.27 -68.98 30.33
C ASP A 163 -7.32 -68.88 28.79
N SER A 164 -7.70 -67.73 28.27
CA SER A 164 -7.88 -67.58 26.83
C SER A 164 -6.56 -67.31 26.08
N GLY A 165 -5.41 -67.34 26.77
CA GLY A 165 -4.13 -66.84 26.24
C GLY A 165 -4.05 -65.31 26.15
N HIS A 166 -5.14 -64.63 26.52
CA HIS A 166 -5.34 -63.18 26.46
C HIS A 166 -5.78 -62.62 27.82
N GLY A 167 -5.70 -63.42 28.89
CA GLY A 167 -6.26 -63.10 30.20
C GLY A 167 -7.21 -64.19 30.69
N ILE A 168 -7.58 -64.10 31.97
CA ILE A 168 -8.48 -65.06 32.61
C ILE A 168 -9.92 -64.58 32.44
N LEU A 169 -10.77 -65.44 31.87
CA LEU A 169 -12.19 -65.20 31.66
C LEU A 169 -13.01 -66.18 32.50
N ASP A 170 -13.78 -65.64 33.46
CA ASP A 170 -14.74 -66.41 34.24
C ASP A 170 -16.11 -66.34 33.55
N ILE A 171 -16.69 -67.50 33.23
CA ILE A 171 -17.98 -67.64 32.55
C ILE A 171 -18.93 -68.43 33.47
N TRP A 172 -20.06 -67.84 33.85
CA TRP A 172 -21.15 -68.52 34.55
C TRP A 172 -22.27 -68.82 33.56
N LEU A 173 -22.56 -70.08 33.31
CA LEU A 173 -23.60 -70.55 32.42
C LEU A 173 -24.74 -71.17 33.23
N LYS A 174 -25.97 -70.72 32.95
CA LYS A 174 -27.21 -71.32 33.44
C LYS A 174 -28.16 -71.47 32.25
N GLY A 175 -28.70 -72.65 32.01
CA GLY A 175 -29.60 -72.86 30.87
C GLY A 175 -30.02 -74.30 30.69
N ARG A 176 -31.04 -74.50 29.86
CA ARG A 176 -31.57 -75.82 29.53
C ARG A 176 -31.98 -75.94 28.06
N GLY A 177 -31.93 -77.16 27.52
CA GLY A 177 -32.45 -77.53 26.20
C GLY A 177 -31.41 -78.20 25.29
N MET A 178 -31.81 -78.51 24.06
CA MET A 178 -30.96 -79.18 23.07
C MET A 178 -29.91 -78.23 22.49
N LEU A 179 -28.64 -78.64 22.51
CA LEU A 179 -27.51 -77.83 22.01
C LEU A 179 -27.55 -77.56 20.51
N ASP A 180 -28.27 -78.35 19.73
CA ASP A 180 -28.44 -78.14 18.30
C ASP A 180 -29.78 -77.49 17.97
N ASN A 181 -30.85 -77.68 18.76
CA ASN A 181 -32.12 -77.00 18.49
C ASN A 181 -33.03 -76.84 19.74
N GLY A 182 -32.94 -75.70 20.43
CA GLY A 182 -33.85 -75.36 21.53
C GLY A 182 -33.20 -74.96 22.85
N PHE A 183 -31.86 -74.90 22.93
CA PHE A 183 -31.18 -74.41 24.13
C PHE A 183 -31.52 -72.94 24.42
N ALA A 184 -31.85 -72.64 25.68
CA ALA A 184 -32.04 -71.30 26.18
C ALA A 184 -31.38 -71.12 27.56
N GLY A 185 -30.56 -70.08 27.70
CA GLY A 185 -29.84 -69.81 28.92
C GLY A 185 -29.30 -68.39 29.03
N THR A 186 -28.56 -68.15 30.10
CA THR A 186 -27.83 -66.91 30.38
C THR A 186 -26.38 -67.24 30.69
N ALA A 187 -25.46 -66.54 30.02
CA ALA A 187 -24.04 -66.57 30.29
C ALA A 187 -23.62 -65.24 30.92
N ARG A 188 -23.11 -65.26 32.16
CA ARG A 188 -22.39 -64.11 32.72
C ARG A 188 -20.92 -64.28 32.43
N ILE A 189 -20.25 -63.20 32.06
CA ILE A 189 -18.82 -63.18 31.81
C ILE A 189 -18.17 -62.14 32.72
N ALA A 190 -16.99 -62.43 33.26
CA ALA A 190 -16.18 -61.46 33.98
C ALA A 190 -14.69 -61.70 33.74
N SER A 191 -13.91 -60.62 33.71
CA SER A 191 -12.45 -60.67 33.67
C SER A 191 -11.86 -59.42 34.29
N THR A 192 -10.76 -59.57 35.03
CA THR A 192 -10.00 -58.44 35.57
C THR A 192 -9.29 -57.66 34.46
N GLN A 193 -8.72 -58.38 33.49
CA GLN A 193 -8.02 -57.83 32.33
C GLN A 193 -8.08 -58.82 31.15
N LEU A 194 -8.44 -58.31 29.97
CA LEU A 194 -8.39 -59.03 28.70
C LEU A 194 -7.55 -58.25 27.68
N ASP A 195 -6.51 -58.88 27.15
CA ASP A 195 -5.57 -58.35 26.17
C ASP A 195 -5.83 -58.98 24.78
N LEU A 196 -6.69 -58.34 23.98
CA LEU A 196 -7.14 -58.83 22.68
C LEU A 196 -6.70 -57.91 21.55
N ALA A 197 -6.01 -58.44 20.54
CA ALA A 197 -5.65 -57.72 19.31
C ALA A 197 -4.93 -56.37 19.54
N GLY A 198 -4.04 -56.29 20.53
CA GLY A 198 -3.32 -55.05 20.88
C GLY A 198 -4.12 -54.07 21.76
N CYS A 199 -5.29 -54.49 22.26
CA CYS A 199 -6.13 -53.75 23.18
C CYS A 199 -6.23 -54.45 24.54
N SER A 200 -5.98 -53.72 25.63
CA SER A 200 -6.19 -54.15 27.01
C SER A 200 -7.50 -53.58 27.56
N ALA A 201 -8.48 -54.44 27.86
CA ALA A 201 -9.74 -54.07 28.52
C ALA A 201 -9.72 -54.50 29.99
N PHE A 202 -10.11 -53.61 30.90
CA PHE A 202 -10.03 -53.83 32.35
C PHE A 202 -11.42 -53.90 32.98
N GLY A 203 -11.60 -54.79 33.96
CA GLY A 203 -12.88 -54.97 34.66
C GLY A 203 -14.02 -55.30 33.71
N VAL A 204 -13.78 -56.24 32.79
CA VAL A 204 -14.77 -56.69 31.80
C VAL A 204 -15.86 -57.47 32.53
N SER A 205 -17.12 -57.15 32.27
CA SER A 205 -18.27 -57.85 32.82
C SER A 205 -19.43 -57.84 31.83
N GLY A 206 -20.26 -58.87 31.81
CA GLY A 206 -21.41 -58.94 30.92
C GLY A 206 -22.41 -59.99 31.32
N THR A 207 -23.65 -59.82 30.89
CA THR A 207 -24.71 -60.85 31.00
C THR A 207 -25.38 -61.00 29.66
N LEU A 208 -25.21 -62.16 29.03
CA LEU A 208 -25.66 -62.48 27.69
C LEU A 208 -26.75 -63.54 27.76
N ALA A 209 -27.90 -63.29 27.16
CA ALA A 209 -28.85 -64.33 26.82
C ALA A 209 -28.28 -65.17 25.67
N VAL A 210 -28.24 -66.49 25.85
CA VAL A 210 -27.76 -67.45 24.86
C VAL A 210 -28.96 -68.28 24.41
N ARG A 211 -29.25 -68.29 23.11
CA ARG A 211 -30.28 -69.17 22.55
C ARG A 211 -29.75 -69.87 21.31
N ILE A 212 -29.98 -71.17 21.18
CA ILE A 212 -29.58 -71.94 20.00
C ILE A 212 -30.83 -72.46 19.30
N ARG A 213 -30.97 -72.14 18.01
CA ARG A 213 -32.03 -72.63 17.13
C ARG A 213 -31.41 -73.08 15.82
N ASP A 214 -31.80 -74.22 15.29
CA ASP A 214 -31.30 -74.76 14.00
C ASP A 214 -29.76 -74.71 13.90
N ALA A 215 -29.10 -75.14 14.96
CA ALA A 215 -27.66 -75.13 15.20
C ALA A 215 -26.98 -73.75 15.20
N GLN A 216 -27.74 -72.65 15.22
CA GLN A 216 -27.23 -71.28 15.22
C GLN A 216 -27.36 -70.62 16.61
N PRO A 217 -26.25 -70.42 17.33
CA PRO A 217 -26.27 -69.66 18.58
C PRO A 217 -26.53 -68.18 18.36
N SER A 218 -27.40 -67.60 19.19
CA SER A 218 -27.63 -66.17 19.29
C SER A 218 -27.23 -65.69 20.68
N LEU A 219 -26.52 -64.55 20.71
CA LEU A 219 -25.97 -63.92 21.89
C LEU A 219 -26.56 -62.50 21.97
N VAL A 220 -27.33 -62.23 23.03
CA VAL A 220 -27.98 -60.92 23.23
C VAL A 220 -27.71 -60.41 24.63
N GLY A 221 -27.04 -59.26 24.76
CA GLY A 221 -26.89 -58.60 26.05
C GLY A 221 -25.75 -57.59 26.12
N PRO A 222 -25.65 -56.84 27.23
CA PRO A 222 -24.59 -55.89 27.45
C PRO A 222 -23.30 -56.56 27.93
N VAL A 223 -22.19 -56.09 27.37
CA VAL A 223 -20.82 -56.31 27.84
C VAL A 223 -20.22 -54.94 28.13
N ALA A 224 -19.60 -54.76 29.29
CA ALA A 224 -18.99 -53.50 29.71
C ALA A 224 -17.58 -53.74 30.25
N ALA A 225 -16.74 -52.71 30.21
CA ALA A 225 -15.46 -52.66 30.89
C ALA A 225 -15.34 -51.32 31.64
N SER A 226 -14.49 -51.24 32.66
CA SER A 226 -14.23 -49.97 33.36
C SER A 226 -13.38 -49.03 32.51
N ARG A 227 -12.43 -49.58 31.75
CA ARG A 227 -11.60 -48.87 30.78
C ARG A 227 -11.04 -49.84 29.74
N ALA A 228 -10.67 -49.30 28.58
CA ALA A 228 -9.93 -50.04 27.56
C ALA A 228 -8.82 -49.17 26.97
N HIS A 229 -7.65 -49.76 26.72
CA HIS A 229 -6.48 -49.11 26.13
C HIS A 229 -6.06 -49.86 24.88
N CYS A 230 -5.97 -49.18 23.74
CA CYS A 230 -5.52 -49.75 22.45
C CYS A 230 -4.43 -48.86 21.88
N ALA A 231 -3.16 -49.20 22.06
CA ALA A 231 -2.03 -48.32 21.74
C ALA A 231 -2.24 -46.90 22.32
N ASP A 232 -2.35 -45.87 21.46
CA ASP A 232 -2.59 -44.47 21.88
C ASP A 232 -4.06 -44.15 22.20
N ALA A 233 -4.98 -45.08 21.98
CA ALA A 233 -6.40 -44.91 22.24
C ALA A 233 -6.76 -45.34 23.68
N ARG A 234 -7.57 -44.54 24.35
CA ARG A 234 -8.10 -44.82 25.70
C ARG A 234 -9.60 -44.60 25.71
N ALA A 235 -10.35 -45.58 26.20
CA ALA A 235 -11.80 -45.52 26.34
C ALA A 235 -12.20 -45.71 27.81
N ALA A 236 -13.02 -44.81 28.35
CA ALA A 236 -13.57 -44.88 29.70
C ALA A 236 -14.99 -45.44 29.68
N ASN A 237 -15.25 -46.42 30.55
CA ASN A 237 -16.53 -47.11 30.70
C ASN A 237 -17.16 -47.55 29.36
N PRO A 238 -16.43 -48.28 28.48
CA PRO A 238 -17.04 -48.80 27.26
C PRO A 238 -18.11 -49.84 27.59
N LYS A 239 -19.30 -49.67 27.03
CA LYS A 239 -20.44 -50.59 27.09
C LYS A 239 -20.90 -50.92 25.68
N LEU A 240 -20.98 -52.20 25.36
CA LEU A 240 -21.43 -52.76 24.10
C LEU A 240 -22.66 -53.63 24.36
N THR A 241 -23.82 -53.21 23.86
CA THR A 241 -25.02 -54.06 23.86
C THR A 241 -25.06 -54.80 22.53
N ILE A 242 -24.66 -56.07 22.54
CA ILE A 242 -24.51 -56.88 21.32
C ILE A 242 -25.73 -57.78 21.13
N GLY A 243 -26.21 -57.87 19.89
CA GLY A 243 -27.14 -58.87 19.40
C GLY A 243 -26.51 -59.56 18.19
N ALA A 244 -25.91 -60.74 18.39
CA ALA A 244 -25.21 -61.50 17.37
C ALA A 244 -25.85 -62.87 17.16
N THR A 245 -25.87 -63.35 15.92
CA THR A 245 -26.18 -64.74 15.56
C THR A 245 -24.95 -65.34 14.87
N LEU A 246 -24.54 -66.52 15.32
CA LEU A 246 -23.43 -67.29 14.78
C LEU A 246 -23.94 -68.32 13.77
N GLY A 247 -23.15 -68.59 12.73
CA GLY A 247 -23.43 -69.68 11.78
C GLY A 247 -23.35 -71.05 12.45
N ALA A 248 -23.92 -72.08 11.83
CA ALA A 248 -23.97 -73.43 12.41
C ALA A 248 -22.59 -74.02 12.73
N ALA A 249 -21.57 -73.67 11.94
CA ALA A 249 -20.18 -74.07 12.15
C ALA A 249 -19.37 -73.10 13.03
N LEU A 250 -20.01 -72.06 13.60
CA LEU A 250 -19.41 -70.97 14.39
C LEU A 250 -18.32 -70.17 13.64
N ASP A 251 -18.33 -70.22 12.31
CA ASP A 251 -17.36 -69.59 11.41
C ASP A 251 -17.83 -68.23 10.84
N ARG A 252 -19.12 -67.92 11.02
CA ARG A 252 -19.79 -66.70 10.57
C ARG A 252 -20.52 -66.02 11.70
N TRP A 253 -20.65 -64.70 11.61
CA TRP A 253 -21.39 -63.87 12.55
C TRP A 253 -22.17 -62.77 11.82
N ARG A 254 -23.40 -62.52 12.28
CA ARG A 254 -24.22 -61.40 11.82
C ARG A 254 -24.97 -60.79 12.99
N GLY A 255 -25.10 -59.47 13.01
CA GLY A 255 -25.82 -58.80 14.09
C GLY A 255 -25.70 -57.30 14.08
N ALA A 256 -26.10 -56.73 15.21
CA ALA A 256 -25.95 -55.31 15.52
C ALA A 256 -25.43 -55.15 16.95
N ALA A 257 -24.74 -54.06 17.20
CA ALA A 257 -24.31 -53.65 18.52
C ALA A 257 -24.56 -52.16 18.75
N GLU A 258 -25.00 -51.82 19.94
CA GLU A 258 -25.03 -50.45 20.43
C GLU A 258 -23.78 -50.18 21.28
N LEU A 259 -22.97 -49.22 20.86
CA LEU A 259 -21.78 -48.76 21.58
C LEU A 259 -22.12 -47.55 22.43
N ARG A 260 -21.63 -47.52 23.67
CA ARG A 260 -21.58 -46.33 24.53
C ARG A 260 -20.23 -46.26 25.23
N VAL A 261 -19.56 -45.11 25.15
CA VAL A 261 -18.27 -44.83 25.78
C VAL A 261 -18.34 -43.45 26.40
N SER A 262 -17.99 -43.34 27.69
CA SER A 262 -18.15 -42.08 28.43
C SER A 262 -17.13 -41.02 27.96
N ALA A 263 -15.89 -41.44 27.74
CA ALA A 263 -14.85 -40.60 27.18
C ALA A 263 -13.91 -41.46 26.33
N PHE A 264 -13.56 -40.96 25.15
CA PHE A 264 -12.60 -41.57 24.25
C PHE A 264 -11.46 -40.58 24.00
N GLY A 265 -10.22 -41.03 24.10
CA GLY A 265 -9.03 -40.22 23.85
C GLY A 265 -8.08 -40.92 22.90
N TYR A 266 -7.46 -40.19 21.97
CA TYR A 266 -6.46 -40.71 21.04
C TYR A 266 -5.51 -39.60 20.61
N GLY A 267 -4.20 -39.75 20.88
CA GLY A 267 -3.16 -38.83 20.39
C GLY A 267 -3.45 -37.34 20.66
N GLY A 268 -3.79 -36.97 21.90
CA GLY A 268 -4.13 -35.59 22.30
C GLY A 268 -5.54 -35.12 21.93
N ARG A 269 -6.33 -35.96 21.26
CA ARG A 269 -7.74 -35.70 20.91
C ARG A 269 -8.65 -36.36 21.93
N ARG A 270 -9.73 -35.68 22.34
CA ARG A 270 -10.69 -36.15 23.35
C ARG A 270 -12.11 -36.00 22.83
N VAL A 271 -12.94 -36.99 23.08
CA VAL A 271 -14.33 -37.05 22.66
C VAL A 271 -15.16 -37.53 23.85
N ALA A 272 -16.15 -36.75 24.27
CA ALA A 272 -17.07 -37.11 25.34
C ALA A 272 -18.31 -37.82 24.79
N GLY A 273 -18.82 -38.82 25.52
CA GLY A 273 -20.10 -39.47 25.24
C GLY A 273 -20.23 -40.05 23.84
N LEU A 274 -19.24 -40.83 23.39
CA LEU A 274 -19.27 -41.51 22.10
C LEU A 274 -20.28 -42.66 22.16
N GLY A 275 -21.28 -42.66 21.28
CA GLY A 275 -22.20 -43.79 21.20
C GLY A 275 -22.98 -43.85 19.90
N GLY A 276 -23.56 -45.01 19.62
CA GLY A 276 -24.29 -45.24 18.38
C GLY A 276 -24.39 -46.71 18.01
N ASN A 277 -24.81 -46.97 16.78
CA ASN A 277 -25.14 -48.30 16.30
C ASN A 277 -24.10 -48.79 15.29
N ILE A 278 -23.74 -50.06 15.39
CA ILE A 278 -22.82 -50.75 14.49
C ILE A 278 -23.50 -52.04 14.04
N THR A 279 -23.69 -52.23 12.75
CA THR A 279 -24.11 -53.53 12.20
C THR A 279 -22.89 -54.29 11.73
N PHE A 280 -22.89 -55.61 11.83
CA PHE A 280 -21.80 -56.46 11.36
C PHE A 280 -22.33 -57.72 10.69
N ASP A 281 -21.67 -58.12 9.60
CA ASP A 281 -21.89 -59.37 8.87
C ASP A 281 -20.53 -59.85 8.35
N GLY A 282 -20.08 -61.01 8.79
CA GLY A 282 -18.72 -61.46 8.52
C GLY A 282 -18.42 -62.91 8.87
N ALA A 283 -17.15 -63.24 8.65
CA ALA A 283 -16.51 -64.51 8.97
C ALA A 283 -15.06 -64.23 9.36
N PHE A 284 -14.28 -65.25 9.73
CA PHE A 284 -12.85 -65.12 10.05
C PHE A 284 -12.00 -64.39 8.97
N ALA A 285 -12.42 -64.42 7.70
CA ALA A 285 -11.74 -63.72 6.61
C ALA A 285 -11.98 -62.18 6.60
N GLY A 286 -13.07 -61.70 7.21
CA GLY A 286 -13.44 -60.29 7.21
C GLY A 286 -14.89 -60.02 7.65
N THR A 287 -15.18 -58.77 8.00
CA THR A 287 -16.49 -58.28 8.48
C THR A 287 -16.85 -56.99 7.78
N ARG A 288 -18.11 -56.83 7.36
CA ARG A 288 -18.64 -55.58 6.79
C ARG A 288 -19.87 -55.11 7.54
N GLY A 289 -20.21 -53.84 7.40
CA GLY A 289 -21.47 -53.32 7.93
C GLY A 289 -21.56 -51.81 7.88
N ARG A 290 -22.51 -51.26 8.65
CA ARG A 290 -22.76 -49.83 8.78
C ARG A 290 -22.44 -49.37 10.19
N VAL A 291 -21.89 -48.17 10.28
CA VAL A 291 -21.58 -47.49 11.53
C VAL A 291 -22.30 -46.15 11.55
N ALA A 292 -22.95 -45.83 12.66
CA ALA A 292 -23.57 -44.53 12.90
C ALA A 292 -23.27 -44.12 14.35
N LEU A 293 -22.22 -43.32 14.53
CA LEU A 293 -21.72 -42.86 15.82
C LEU A 293 -21.96 -41.36 15.96
N ARG A 294 -22.27 -40.96 17.19
CA ARG A 294 -22.37 -39.56 17.62
C ARG A 294 -21.57 -39.38 18.91
N SER A 295 -21.08 -38.18 19.12
CA SER A 295 -20.46 -37.77 20.38
C SER A 295 -21.06 -36.47 20.90
N GLY A 296 -20.81 -36.21 22.18
CA GLY A 296 -20.87 -34.86 22.74
C GLY A 296 -19.60 -34.07 22.41
N ARG A 297 -19.18 -33.22 23.36
CA ARG A 297 -18.03 -32.31 23.20
C ARG A 297 -16.79 -33.06 22.74
N PHE A 298 -16.13 -32.52 21.71
CA PHE A 298 -14.85 -33.00 21.23
C PHE A 298 -13.82 -31.89 21.27
N GLU A 299 -12.56 -32.27 21.50
CA GLU A 299 -11.41 -31.38 21.57
C GLU A 299 -10.22 -32.02 20.86
N SER A 300 -9.61 -31.29 19.95
CA SER A 300 -8.36 -31.64 19.29
C SER A 300 -7.45 -30.40 19.19
N PRO A 301 -6.14 -30.57 18.95
CA PRO A 301 -5.24 -29.43 18.73
C PRO A 301 -5.70 -28.49 17.61
N GLU A 302 -6.39 -29.04 16.61
CA GLU A 302 -6.84 -28.33 15.41
C GLU A 302 -8.27 -27.76 15.55
N LEU A 303 -9.15 -28.41 16.32
CA LEU A 303 -10.58 -28.09 16.36
C LEU A 303 -11.23 -28.55 17.68
N ALA A 304 -12.16 -27.77 18.21
CA ALA A 304 -13.05 -28.21 19.29
C ALA A 304 -14.51 -27.92 18.94
N GLY A 305 -15.47 -28.66 19.48
CA GLY A 305 -16.89 -28.44 19.19
C GLY A 305 -17.85 -29.21 20.08
N ALA A 306 -19.14 -28.98 19.89
CA ALA A 306 -20.20 -29.52 20.75
C ALA A 306 -20.59 -30.96 20.42
N ALA A 307 -20.51 -31.36 19.14
CA ALA A 307 -20.82 -32.72 18.72
C ALA A 307 -20.05 -33.12 17.45
N LEU A 308 -19.69 -34.39 17.35
CA LEU A 308 -19.15 -35.05 16.16
C LEU A 308 -20.08 -36.21 15.78
N GLN A 309 -20.35 -36.38 14.49
CA GLN A 309 -21.14 -37.46 13.94
C GLN A 309 -20.36 -38.14 12.82
N LEU A 310 -20.42 -39.47 12.80
CA LEU A 310 -19.80 -40.33 11.79
C LEU A 310 -20.82 -41.37 11.35
N ALA A 311 -21.17 -41.40 10.07
CA ALA A 311 -22.13 -42.36 9.53
C ALA A 311 -21.68 -42.89 8.18
N GLY A 312 -21.62 -44.21 8.01
CA GLY A 312 -21.15 -44.81 6.75
C GLY A 312 -21.09 -46.32 6.76
N ASP A 313 -20.63 -46.87 5.65
CA ASP A 313 -20.30 -48.27 5.47
C ASP A 313 -18.83 -48.53 5.83
N TYR A 314 -18.54 -49.68 6.43
CA TYR A 314 -17.19 -50.14 6.71
C TYR A 314 -16.97 -51.59 6.27
N ARG A 315 -15.70 -51.93 5.98
CA ARG A 315 -15.26 -53.29 5.65
C ARG A 315 -13.90 -53.58 6.26
N GLN A 316 -13.85 -54.50 7.20
CA GLN A 316 -12.64 -55.08 7.77
C GLN A 316 -12.27 -56.37 7.01
N HIS A 317 -11.01 -56.52 6.64
CA HIS A 317 -10.45 -57.75 6.09
C HIS A 317 -9.10 -58.07 6.76
N ARG A 318 -8.51 -59.23 6.44
CA ARG A 318 -7.32 -59.79 7.10
C ARG A 318 -6.07 -58.89 7.11
N GLY A 319 -6.05 -57.83 6.30
CA GLY A 319 -4.92 -56.91 6.19
C GLY A 319 -5.35 -55.46 5.94
N GLY A 320 -6.57 -55.09 6.36
CA GLY A 320 -7.05 -53.72 6.16
C GLY A 320 -8.48 -53.42 6.58
N PHE A 321 -8.82 -52.13 6.53
CA PHE A 321 -10.10 -51.54 6.92
C PHE A 321 -10.49 -50.44 5.94
N ASP A 322 -11.63 -50.56 5.30
CA ASP A 322 -12.21 -49.51 4.46
C ASP A 322 -13.42 -48.88 5.15
N TYR A 323 -13.59 -47.57 4.94
CA TYR A 323 -14.72 -46.76 5.38
C TYR A 323 -15.18 -45.85 4.25
N ARG A 324 -16.49 -45.71 4.07
CA ARG A 324 -17.10 -44.72 3.18
C ARG A 324 -18.36 -44.16 3.83
N GLY A 325 -18.42 -42.85 4.03
CA GLY A 325 -19.56 -42.22 4.67
C GLY A 325 -19.41 -40.71 4.83
N THR A 326 -20.18 -40.15 5.75
CA THR A 326 -20.23 -38.72 6.07
C THR A 326 -19.69 -38.48 7.46
N MET A 327 -19.01 -37.35 7.64
CA MET A 327 -18.62 -36.80 8.93
C MET A 327 -19.26 -35.43 9.08
N ALA A 328 -19.85 -35.16 10.24
CA ALA A 328 -20.45 -33.87 10.54
C ALA A 328 -20.05 -33.38 11.93
N THR A 329 -19.80 -32.07 12.06
CA THR A 329 -19.55 -31.41 13.33
C THR A 329 -20.62 -30.37 13.61
N ARG A 330 -20.91 -30.13 14.88
CA ARG A 330 -21.76 -29.02 15.32
C ARG A 330 -21.04 -28.07 16.26
N SER A 331 -21.24 -26.78 16.03
CA SER A 331 -20.66 -25.69 16.82
C SER A 331 -19.15 -25.86 17.03
N ALA A 332 -18.46 -26.22 15.95
CA ALA A 332 -17.01 -26.36 15.94
C ALA A 332 -16.35 -24.98 15.92
N ALA A 333 -15.17 -24.87 16.51
CA ALA A 333 -14.45 -23.62 16.70
C ALA A 333 -12.94 -23.84 16.56
N LEU A 334 -12.26 -22.88 15.93
CA LEU A 334 -10.80 -22.86 15.92
C LEU A 334 -10.27 -22.44 17.31
N PRO A 335 -9.09 -22.96 17.72
CA PRO A 335 -8.50 -22.61 19.01
C PRO A 335 -8.22 -21.10 19.13
N GLY A 336 -8.32 -20.57 20.35
CA GLY A 336 -8.23 -19.12 20.63
C GLY A 336 -6.94 -18.46 20.11
N TRP A 337 -5.80 -19.14 20.21
CA TRP A 337 -4.53 -18.64 19.71
C TRP A 337 -4.54 -18.39 18.19
N LEU A 338 -5.21 -19.25 17.42
CA LEU A 338 -5.31 -19.12 15.97
C LEU A 338 -6.27 -17.99 15.60
N ARG A 339 -7.40 -17.86 16.32
CA ARG A 339 -8.33 -16.74 16.16
C ARG A 339 -7.68 -15.38 16.46
N ASN A 340 -6.89 -15.30 17.53
CA ASN A 340 -6.16 -14.09 17.88
C ASN A 340 -5.08 -13.74 16.84
N ARG A 341 -4.38 -14.74 16.29
CA ARG A 341 -3.44 -14.54 15.19
C ARG A 341 -4.14 -13.99 13.94
N ILE A 342 -5.30 -14.54 13.58
CA ILE A 342 -6.13 -14.04 12.45
C ILE A 342 -6.53 -12.58 12.68
N ALA A 343 -7.03 -12.25 13.87
CA ALA A 343 -7.43 -10.89 14.22
C ALA A 343 -6.24 -9.90 14.17
N GLY A 344 -5.05 -10.33 14.58
CA GLY A 344 -3.83 -9.52 14.56
C GLY A 344 -3.39 -9.06 13.17
N TYR A 345 -3.76 -9.77 12.10
CA TYR A 345 -3.44 -9.35 10.72
C TYR A 345 -4.20 -8.11 10.26
N GLY A 346 -5.27 -7.69 10.93
CA GLY A 346 -6.04 -6.50 10.57
C GLY A 346 -5.23 -5.20 10.56
N GLY A 347 -4.16 -5.12 11.35
CA GLY A 347 -3.26 -3.95 11.39
C GLY A 347 -2.22 -3.89 10.27
N SER A 348 -2.05 -4.97 9.48
CA SER A 348 -0.96 -5.07 8.50
C SER A 348 -1.07 -4.11 7.31
N ALA A 349 -2.26 -3.53 7.07
CA ALA A 349 -2.52 -2.63 5.95
C ALA A 349 -2.66 -1.15 6.37
N GLN A 350 -2.27 -0.79 7.60
CA GLN A 350 -2.32 0.60 8.06
C GLN A 350 -1.51 1.53 7.14
N GLY A 351 -2.02 2.74 6.93
CA GLY A 351 -1.43 3.71 6.01
C GLY A 351 -1.69 3.43 4.51
N THR A 352 -2.43 2.36 4.18
CA THR A 352 -2.77 2.02 2.78
C THR A 352 -4.27 2.17 2.50
N PRO A 353 -4.69 2.29 1.22
CA PRO A 353 -6.10 2.28 0.84
C PRO A 353 -6.86 1.01 1.24
N LEU A 354 -6.16 -0.09 1.54
CA LEU A 354 -6.75 -1.38 1.92
C LEU A 354 -6.95 -1.56 3.43
N ALA A 355 -6.56 -0.60 4.28
CA ALA A 355 -6.68 -0.72 5.73
C ALA A 355 -8.10 -1.14 6.20
N PRO A 356 -9.21 -0.53 5.71
CA PRO A 356 -10.54 -0.92 6.13
C PRO A 356 -10.93 -2.34 5.66
N VAL A 357 -10.50 -2.72 4.45
CA VAL A 357 -10.74 -4.05 3.87
C VAL A 357 -10.03 -5.13 4.69
N ALA A 358 -8.75 -4.93 5.02
CA ALA A 358 -7.97 -5.87 5.82
C ALA A 358 -8.57 -6.05 7.23
N ALA A 359 -8.98 -4.96 7.88
CA ALA A 359 -9.62 -5.00 9.19
C ALA A 359 -10.98 -5.71 9.14
N GLN A 360 -11.79 -5.51 8.10
CA GLN A 360 -13.06 -6.21 7.95
C GLN A 360 -12.86 -7.70 7.67
N LEU A 361 -11.92 -8.07 6.79
CA LEU A 361 -11.61 -9.46 6.48
C LEU A 361 -11.11 -10.22 7.72
N ALA A 362 -10.20 -9.62 8.50
CA ALA A 362 -9.69 -10.21 9.73
C ALA A 362 -10.81 -10.44 10.76
N ARG A 363 -11.70 -9.44 10.96
CA ARG A 363 -12.87 -9.56 11.84
C ARG A 363 -13.85 -10.62 11.36
N ALA A 364 -14.20 -10.63 10.07
CA ALA A 364 -15.13 -11.60 9.48
C ALA A 364 -14.59 -13.03 9.59
N THR A 365 -13.29 -13.22 9.34
CA THR A 365 -12.63 -14.53 9.47
C THR A 365 -12.59 -15.00 10.93
N ALA A 366 -12.23 -14.11 11.86
CA ALA A 366 -12.22 -14.44 13.29
C ALA A 366 -13.62 -14.78 13.80
N ALA A 367 -14.65 -14.03 13.37
CA ALA A 367 -16.06 -14.31 13.64
C ALA A 367 -16.48 -15.67 13.07
N ALA A 368 -16.13 -15.95 11.81
CA ALA A 368 -16.47 -17.20 11.14
C ALA A 368 -15.87 -18.43 11.85
N ALA A 369 -14.68 -18.26 12.43
CA ALA A 369 -13.95 -19.30 13.15
C ALA A 369 -14.42 -19.56 14.60
N THR A 370 -15.34 -18.74 15.13
CA THR A 370 -15.81 -18.88 16.53
C THR A 370 -16.80 -20.01 16.74
N ALA A 371 -17.67 -20.25 15.77
CA ALA A 371 -18.65 -21.32 15.78
C ALA A 371 -19.07 -21.62 14.33
N PHE A 372 -18.91 -22.86 13.89
CA PHE A 372 -19.33 -23.32 12.58
C PHE A 372 -19.71 -24.79 12.61
N ASP A 373 -20.64 -25.15 11.74
CA ASP A 373 -20.99 -26.53 11.44
C ASP A 373 -20.23 -26.94 10.16
N ALA A 374 -19.65 -28.13 10.16
CA ALA A 374 -18.95 -28.67 8.99
C ALA A 374 -19.50 -30.05 8.63
N THR A 375 -19.73 -30.28 7.34
CA THR A 375 -20.11 -31.58 6.80
C THR A 375 -19.12 -31.98 5.70
N ALA A 376 -18.62 -33.21 5.77
CA ALA A 376 -17.66 -33.76 4.83
C ALA A 376 -18.05 -35.17 4.41
N ASP A 377 -17.96 -35.44 3.12
CA ASP A 377 -18.01 -36.80 2.59
C ASP A 377 -16.58 -37.38 2.69
N LEU A 378 -16.42 -38.59 3.23
CA LEU A 378 -15.12 -39.22 3.49
C LEU A 378 -15.13 -40.67 3.01
N SER A 379 -14.12 -41.05 2.25
CA SER A 379 -13.72 -42.45 2.09
C SER A 379 -12.29 -42.64 2.56
N ALA A 380 -12.04 -43.65 3.38
CA ALA A 380 -10.73 -43.95 3.94
C ALA A 380 -10.46 -45.46 3.85
N GLY A 381 -9.21 -45.84 3.62
CA GLY A 381 -8.76 -47.22 3.59
C GLY A 381 -7.45 -47.36 4.36
N ILE A 382 -7.33 -48.37 5.19
CA ILE A 382 -6.10 -48.75 5.89
C ILE A 382 -5.71 -50.12 5.34
N SER A 383 -4.47 -50.29 4.88
CA SER A 383 -3.95 -51.59 4.46
C SER A 383 -2.47 -51.73 4.83
N ASN A 384 -1.86 -52.88 4.51
CA ASN A 384 -0.42 -53.08 4.63
C ASN A 384 0.41 -52.08 3.80
N THR A 385 -0.18 -51.44 2.78
CA THR A 385 0.48 -50.41 1.96
C THR A 385 0.32 -49.00 2.52
N GLY A 386 -0.42 -48.82 3.62
CA GLY A 386 -0.60 -47.56 4.32
C GLY A 386 -2.06 -47.09 4.43
N PHE A 387 -2.22 -45.85 4.91
CA PHE A 387 -3.52 -45.18 5.01
C PHE A 387 -3.79 -44.36 3.75
N GLN A 388 -4.97 -44.49 3.16
CA GLN A 388 -5.44 -43.69 2.03
C GLN A 388 -6.77 -43.02 2.39
N TYR A 389 -6.98 -41.78 1.94
CA TYR A 389 -8.25 -41.09 2.14
C TYR A 389 -8.64 -40.24 0.94
N SER A 390 -9.94 -39.98 0.81
CA SER A 390 -10.53 -39.05 -0.16
C SER A 390 -11.69 -38.30 0.49
N LEU A 391 -11.72 -36.99 0.28
CA LEU A 391 -12.74 -36.05 0.73
C LEU A 391 -13.30 -35.31 -0.50
N PRO A 392 -14.33 -35.86 -1.17
CA PRO A 392 -14.89 -35.29 -2.40
C PRO A 392 -15.72 -34.03 -2.18
N ARG A 393 -16.27 -33.84 -0.98
CA ARG A 393 -17.11 -32.70 -0.63
C ARG A 393 -16.82 -32.22 0.79
N LEU A 394 -16.75 -30.91 0.97
CA LEU A 394 -16.71 -30.24 2.26
C LEU A 394 -17.63 -29.02 2.22
N GLN A 395 -18.48 -28.87 3.22
CA GLN A 395 -19.28 -27.67 3.43
C GLN A 395 -19.08 -27.19 4.86
N ILE A 396 -18.90 -25.88 5.03
CA ILE A 396 -18.75 -25.22 6.32
C ILE A 396 -19.74 -24.07 6.35
N VAL A 397 -20.56 -24.00 7.39
CA VAL A 397 -21.51 -22.93 7.64
C VAL A 397 -21.24 -22.36 9.02
N SER A 398 -20.77 -21.12 9.06
CA SER A 398 -20.52 -20.41 10.31
C SER A 398 -21.78 -19.76 10.87
N ALA A 399 -21.84 -19.64 12.19
CA ALA A 399 -22.84 -18.83 12.91
C ALA A 399 -22.82 -17.35 12.48
N SER A 400 -21.70 -16.85 11.93
CA SER A 400 -21.64 -15.50 11.34
C SER A 400 -22.44 -15.38 10.03
N GLY A 401 -22.91 -16.50 9.46
CA GLY A 401 -23.55 -16.57 8.14
C GLY A 401 -22.56 -16.81 6.99
N ALA A 402 -21.25 -16.89 7.29
CA ALA A 402 -20.23 -17.25 6.31
C ALA A 402 -20.37 -18.72 5.87
N ARG A 403 -20.27 -18.97 4.57
CA ARG A 403 -20.39 -20.30 3.97
C ARG A 403 -19.18 -20.57 3.09
N LEU A 404 -18.54 -21.70 3.31
CA LEU A 404 -17.49 -22.24 2.46
C LEU A 404 -17.95 -23.59 1.91
N SER A 405 -17.83 -23.80 0.61
CA SER A 405 -18.06 -25.10 -0.02
C SER A 405 -16.88 -25.48 -0.89
N PHE A 406 -16.50 -26.75 -0.84
CA PHE A 406 -15.53 -27.38 -1.72
C PHE A 406 -16.19 -28.60 -2.33
N ASP A 407 -16.37 -28.59 -3.65
CA ASP A 407 -17.08 -29.62 -4.42
C ASP A 407 -16.56 -29.71 -5.86
N ARG A 408 -17.31 -30.40 -6.76
CA ARG A 408 -17.11 -30.38 -8.22
C ARG A 408 -15.67 -30.69 -8.68
N GLY A 409 -15.14 -31.82 -8.23
CA GLY A 409 -13.87 -32.40 -8.68
C GLY A 409 -13.63 -33.77 -8.06
N SER A 410 -12.41 -34.29 -8.17
CA SER A 410 -12.01 -35.56 -7.55
C SER A 410 -11.71 -35.49 -6.05
N GLY A 411 -11.86 -34.30 -5.45
CA GLY A 411 -11.75 -34.08 -4.01
C GLY A 411 -10.33 -33.84 -3.53
N ILE A 412 -10.18 -33.90 -2.20
CA ILE A 412 -8.89 -33.93 -1.52
C ILE A 412 -8.52 -35.40 -1.30
N ARG A 413 -7.40 -35.88 -1.85
CA ARG A 413 -6.97 -37.28 -1.76
C ARG A 413 -5.56 -37.36 -1.16
N GLY A 414 -5.30 -38.30 -0.27
CA GLY A 414 -3.98 -38.47 0.33
C GLY A 414 -3.64 -39.93 0.60
N GLU A 415 -2.34 -40.21 0.64
CA GLU A 415 -1.74 -41.52 0.92
C GLU A 415 -0.62 -41.34 1.97
N GLY A 416 -0.60 -42.18 3.00
CA GLY A 416 0.36 -42.14 4.11
C GLY A 416 0.24 -40.90 5.01
N ALA A 417 1.21 -40.76 5.93
CA ALA A 417 1.27 -39.65 6.89
C ALA A 417 2.12 -38.45 6.39
N THR A 418 2.76 -38.55 5.22
CA THR A 418 3.86 -37.66 4.80
C THR A 418 3.75 -37.05 3.40
N LEU A 419 2.71 -37.38 2.62
CA LEU A 419 2.48 -36.77 1.30
C LEU A 419 1.45 -35.64 1.38
N LEU A 420 1.72 -34.54 0.67
CA LEU A 420 0.74 -33.48 0.48
C LEU A 420 -0.47 -34.06 -0.27
N PRO A 421 -1.71 -33.74 0.16
CA PRO A 421 -2.88 -34.25 -0.53
C PRO A 421 -2.97 -33.72 -1.97
N GLN A 422 -3.44 -34.56 -2.88
CA GLN A 422 -3.91 -34.16 -4.20
C GLN A 422 -5.24 -33.43 -4.06
N ILE A 423 -5.31 -32.19 -4.55
CA ILE A 423 -6.51 -31.36 -4.45
C ILE A 423 -7.06 -31.09 -5.85
N ASP A 424 -8.33 -31.43 -6.06
CA ASP A 424 -9.06 -31.09 -7.27
C ASP A 424 -10.55 -30.84 -6.97
N GLY A 425 -11.00 -29.62 -7.20
CA GLY A 425 -12.38 -29.19 -6.94
C GLY A 425 -12.58 -27.69 -7.16
N ALA A 426 -13.73 -27.18 -6.77
CA ALA A 426 -14.09 -25.78 -6.77
C ALA A 426 -14.38 -25.32 -5.35
N LEU A 427 -13.66 -24.30 -4.89
CA LEU A 427 -13.87 -23.62 -3.62
C LEU A 427 -14.76 -22.40 -3.85
N ALA A 428 -15.85 -22.27 -3.10
CA ALA A 428 -16.69 -21.09 -3.07
C ALA A 428 -16.80 -20.56 -1.64
N LEU A 429 -16.68 -19.24 -1.47
CA LEU A 429 -16.79 -18.53 -0.19
C LEU A 429 -17.81 -17.39 -0.35
N ARG A 430 -18.71 -17.22 0.62
CA ARG A 430 -19.72 -16.14 0.62
C ARG A 430 -20.32 -15.89 2.00
N GLY A 431 -20.95 -14.73 2.21
CA GLY A 431 -21.74 -14.42 3.41
C GLY A 431 -20.91 -14.11 4.67
N GLY A 432 -21.59 -13.71 5.75
CA GLY A 432 -20.97 -13.42 7.05
C GLY A 432 -19.88 -12.35 7.05
N GLY A 433 -19.99 -11.39 6.13
CA GLY A 433 -19.01 -10.34 5.93
C GLY A 433 -17.72 -10.78 5.23
N MET A 434 -17.63 -12.03 4.75
CA MET A 434 -16.51 -12.53 3.94
C MET A 434 -16.63 -12.07 2.48
N PRO A 435 -15.51 -11.95 1.74
CA PRO A 435 -15.54 -11.69 0.30
C PRO A 435 -16.17 -12.86 -0.44
N GLU A 436 -16.95 -12.55 -1.48
CA GLU A 436 -17.46 -13.58 -2.38
C GLU A 436 -16.37 -14.02 -3.36
N ALA A 437 -15.98 -15.29 -3.28
CA ALA A 437 -14.88 -15.84 -4.06
C ALA A 437 -15.26 -17.20 -4.67
N LEU A 438 -14.81 -17.44 -5.89
CA LEU A 438 -14.92 -18.73 -6.57
C LEU A 438 -13.57 -19.10 -7.19
N ILE A 439 -12.99 -20.22 -6.77
CA ILE A 439 -11.66 -20.69 -7.20
C ILE A 439 -11.75 -22.16 -7.61
N ARG A 440 -11.43 -22.48 -8.86
CA ARG A 440 -11.24 -23.84 -9.35
C ARG A 440 -9.80 -24.27 -9.07
N LEU A 441 -9.62 -25.31 -8.28
CA LEU A 441 -8.34 -25.91 -7.89
C LEU A 441 -8.12 -27.19 -8.67
N SER A 442 -6.96 -27.37 -9.28
CA SER A 442 -6.60 -28.61 -10.00
C SER A 442 -5.15 -28.99 -9.74
N GLN A 443 -4.92 -30.26 -9.45
CA GLN A 443 -3.60 -30.84 -9.32
C GLN A 443 -3.53 -32.11 -10.18
N LYS A 444 -2.62 -32.15 -11.16
CA LYS A 444 -2.43 -33.33 -12.01
C LYS A 444 -1.82 -34.47 -11.19
N ARG A 445 -2.17 -35.71 -11.53
CA ARG A 445 -1.61 -36.90 -10.88
C ARG A 445 -0.09 -36.95 -11.14
N GLY A 446 0.71 -37.07 -10.08
CA GLY A 446 2.18 -37.04 -10.17
C GLY A 446 2.79 -35.63 -10.23
N ASP A 447 1.98 -34.57 -10.33
CA ASP A 447 2.45 -33.19 -10.25
C ASP A 447 2.43 -32.70 -8.79
N ALA A 448 3.55 -32.15 -8.33
CA ALA A 448 3.66 -31.56 -7.01
C ALA A 448 3.03 -30.17 -6.92
N GLN A 449 2.62 -29.58 -8.05
CA GLN A 449 2.04 -28.24 -8.11
C GLN A 449 0.50 -28.25 -8.12
N LEU A 450 -0.10 -27.56 -7.17
CA LEU A 450 -1.52 -27.22 -7.14
C LEU A 450 -1.75 -25.94 -7.94
N ARG A 451 -2.59 -26.00 -8.97
CA ARG A 451 -2.97 -24.84 -9.79
C ARG A 451 -4.36 -24.36 -9.42
N GLY A 452 -4.59 -23.05 -9.49
CA GLY A 452 -5.90 -22.47 -9.22
C GLY A 452 -6.24 -21.34 -10.17
N VAL A 453 -7.49 -21.24 -10.59
CA VAL A 453 -8.03 -20.11 -11.34
C VAL A 453 -9.34 -19.62 -10.74
N GLY A 454 -9.56 -18.30 -10.68
CA GLY A 454 -10.76 -17.77 -10.05
C GLY A 454 -10.87 -16.25 -10.02
N PHE A 455 -11.79 -15.77 -9.18
CA PHE A 455 -12.01 -14.36 -8.93
C PHE A 455 -12.55 -14.12 -7.51
N VAL A 456 -12.43 -12.88 -7.05
CA VAL A 456 -13.06 -12.32 -5.87
C VAL A 456 -13.90 -11.12 -6.33
N GLN A 457 -15.21 -11.17 -6.07
CA GLN A 457 -16.11 -10.06 -6.35
C GLN A 457 -15.72 -8.81 -5.55
N PRO A 458 -16.13 -7.60 -5.97
CA PRO A 458 -15.84 -6.37 -5.24
C PRO A 458 -16.25 -6.44 -3.76
N TYR A 459 -15.25 -6.46 -2.89
CA TYR A 459 -15.41 -6.56 -1.45
C TYR A 459 -15.27 -5.17 -0.82
N VAL A 460 -16.39 -4.63 -0.34
CA VAL A 460 -16.50 -3.26 0.18
C VAL A 460 -16.44 -3.27 1.71
N ALA A 461 -15.60 -2.39 2.26
CA ALA A 461 -15.44 -2.16 3.69
C ALA A 461 -15.39 -0.66 3.98
N GLY A 462 -16.50 -0.09 4.43
CA GLY A 462 -16.65 1.35 4.63
C GLY A 462 -16.35 2.13 3.34
N SER A 463 -15.32 2.98 3.37
CA SER A 463 -14.88 3.77 2.22
C SER A 463 -13.82 3.07 1.34
N ALA A 464 -13.51 1.80 1.58
CA ALA A 464 -12.55 1.03 0.78
C ALA A 464 -13.23 -0.15 0.05
N ALA A 465 -12.65 -0.54 -1.09
CA ALA A 465 -13.11 -1.69 -1.86
C ALA A 465 -11.91 -2.41 -2.50
N LEU A 466 -11.99 -3.74 -2.55
CA LEU A 466 -11.01 -4.61 -3.20
C LEU A 466 -11.73 -5.61 -4.10
N ALA A 467 -11.35 -5.68 -5.37
CA ALA A 467 -11.72 -6.77 -6.28
C ALA A 467 -10.46 -7.43 -6.82
N LEU A 468 -10.48 -8.76 -6.98
CA LEU A 468 -9.40 -9.52 -7.59
C LEU A 468 -9.97 -10.32 -8.77
N SER A 469 -9.56 -9.98 -9.98
CA SER A 469 -10.01 -10.66 -11.19
C SER A 469 -8.86 -11.40 -11.86
N ARG A 470 -9.18 -12.44 -12.63
CA ARG A 470 -8.19 -13.25 -13.35
C ARG A 470 -7.12 -13.81 -12.41
N ILE A 471 -7.54 -14.30 -11.25
CA ILE A 471 -6.62 -14.96 -10.31
C ILE A 471 -6.16 -16.24 -10.99
N SER A 472 -4.85 -16.41 -11.12
CA SER A 472 -4.18 -17.62 -11.57
C SER A 472 -3.02 -17.87 -10.63
N PHE A 473 -2.90 -19.07 -10.07
CA PHE A 473 -1.78 -19.40 -9.19
C PHE A 473 -1.28 -20.82 -9.39
N ALA A 474 -0.02 -21.04 -9.02
CA ALA A 474 0.60 -22.35 -8.91
C ALA A 474 1.35 -22.46 -7.57
N LEU A 475 1.05 -23.49 -6.77
CA LEU A 475 1.59 -23.72 -5.43
C LEU A 475 2.36 -25.04 -5.41
N GLY A 476 3.62 -25.02 -5.02
CA GLY A 476 4.45 -26.22 -4.82
C GLY A 476 5.03 -26.31 -3.40
N ARG A 477 5.82 -27.37 -3.13
CA ARG A 477 6.37 -27.69 -1.79
C ARG A 477 7.23 -26.60 -1.14
N GLY A 478 7.79 -25.67 -1.90
CA GLY A 478 8.72 -24.65 -1.39
C GLY A 478 8.39 -23.22 -1.78
N GLY A 479 7.26 -22.98 -2.46
CA GLY A 479 6.95 -21.68 -3.06
C GLY A 479 5.77 -21.73 -4.01
N GLY A 480 5.46 -20.59 -4.61
CA GLY A 480 4.39 -20.48 -5.58
C GLY A 480 4.44 -19.20 -6.40
N THR A 481 3.51 -19.10 -7.33
CA THR A 481 3.26 -17.92 -8.15
C THR A 481 1.78 -17.58 -8.10
N ILE A 482 1.46 -16.29 -8.16
CA ILE A 482 0.09 -15.77 -8.29
C ILE A 482 0.11 -14.57 -9.22
N GLU A 483 -0.76 -14.62 -10.23
CA GLU A 483 -1.05 -13.54 -11.14
C GLU A 483 -2.51 -13.13 -10.92
N THR A 484 -2.77 -11.83 -10.79
CA THR A 484 -4.13 -11.30 -10.64
C THR A 484 -4.17 -9.84 -11.08
N LEU A 485 -5.35 -9.36 -11.49
CA LEU A 485 -5.62 -7.93 -11.59
C LEU A 485 -6.35 -7.47 -10.33
N ALA A 486 -5.72 -6.62 -9.53
CA ALA A 486 -6.34 -6.00 -8.37
C ALA A 486 -6.98 -4.67 -8.75
N THR A 487 -8.22 -4.44 -8.29
CA THR A 487 -8.89 -3.13 -8.37
C THR A 487 -9.16 -2.63 -6.96
N ILE A 488 -8.56 -1.49 -6.62
CA ILE A 488 -8.51 -0.95 -5.26
C ILE A 488 -9.16 0.43 -5.25
N SER A 489 -10.06 0.67 -4.30
CA SER A 489 -10.53 2.00 -3.95
C SER A 489 -10.40 2.19 -2.45
N GLY A 490 -10.05 3.39 -1.98
CA GLY A 490 -9.87 3.61 -0.55
C GLY A 490 -9.21 4.94 -0.20
N PRO A 491 -9.10 5.24 1.11
CA PRO A 491 -8.46 6.46 1.59
C PRO A 491 -6.96 6.49 1.23
N LEU A 492 -6.45 7.67 0.93
CA LEU A 492 -5.03 7.90 0.60
C LEU A 492 -4.59 9.22 1.22
N ALA A 493 -3.86 9.17 2.34
CA ALA A 493 -3.54 10.32 3.19
C ALA A 493 -4.81 11.11 3.59
N ASN A 494 -4.86 12.42 3.32
CA ASN A 494 -6.05 13.27 3.51
C ASN A 494 -7.06 13.18 2.34
N GLY A 495 -6.87 12.22 1.44
CA GLY A 495 -7.58 12.08 0.18
C GLY A 495 -8.13 10.68 -0.08
N ARG A 496 -8.37 10.36 -1.35
CA ARG A 496 -8.92 9.09 -1.81
C ARG A 496 -8.43 8.73 -3.20
N ILE A 497 -8.26 7.43 -3.43
CA ILE A 497 -8.07 6.84 -4.76
C ILE A 497 -9.28 5.98 -5.14
N GLU A 498 -9.74 6.11 -6.37
CA GLU A 498 -10.86 5.36 -6.92
C GLU A 498 -10.38 4.48 -8.08
N ARG A 499 -10.74 3.19 -7.98
CA ARG A 499 -10.52 2.15 -8.99
C ARG A 499 -9.07 2.10 -9.51
N LEU A 500 -8.10 2.10 -8.60
CA LEU A 500 -6.71 1.76 -8.90
C LEU A 500 -6.64 0.31 -9.38
N SER A 501 -6.47 0.12 -10.68
CA SER A 501 -6.26 -1.14 -11.36
C SER A 501 -4.77 -1.44 -11.47
N LEU A 502 -4.28 -2.46 -10.76
CA LEU A 502 -2.88 -2.85 -10.70
C LEU A 502 -2.73 -4.35 -11.01
N PRO A 503 -2.05 -4.73 -12.10
CA PRO A 503 -1.59 -6.10 -12.30
C PRO A 503 -0.60 -6.49 -11.21
N LEU A 504 -0.85 -7.61 -10.56
CA LEU A 504 0.00 -8.20 -9.54
C LEU A 504 0.51 -9.54 -10.04
N ASP A 505 1.82 -9.66 -10.12
CA ASP A 505 2.57 -10.88 -10.32
C ASP A 505 3.43 -11.12 -9.09
N ALA A 506 3.01 -12.03 -8.21
CA ALA A 506 3.75 -12.37 -7.00
C ALA A 506 4.36 -13.78 -7.11
N HIS A 507 5.61 -13.89 -6.75
CA HIS A 507 6.33 -15.16 -6.62
C HIS A 507 6.86 -15.28 -5.20
N TRP A 508 6.85 -16.47 -4.62
CA TRP A 508 7.46 -16.68 -3.31
C TRP A 508 8.20 -18.00 -3.22
N ARG A 509 9.22 -18.03 -2.37
CA ARG A 509 9.99 -19.23 -2.01
C ARG A 509 10.35 -19.15 -0.53
N GLY A 510 9.91 -20.14 0.25
CA GLY A 510 9.97 -20.06 1.71
C GLY A 510 9.28 -18.79 2.24
N ALA A 511 9.99 -18.00 3.03
CA ALA A 511 9.49 -16.72 3.57
C ALA A 511 9.78 -15.49 2.67
N LYS A 512 10.41 -15.68 1.51
CA LYS A 512 10.70 -14.58 0.57
C LYS A 512 9.58 -14.45 -0.44
N ILE A 513 8.97 -13.27 -0.55
CA ILE A 513 7.94 -12.93 -1.54
C ILE A 513 8.49 -11.79 -2.41
N VAL A 514 8.37 -11.91 -3.73
CA VAL A 514 8.70 -10.85 -4.69
C VAL A 514 7.45 -10.52 -5.51
N LEU A 515 7.15 -9.24 -5.67
CA LEU A 515 6.00 -8.73 -6.42
C LEU A 515 6.48 -7.89 -7.60
N ASN A 516 5.91 -8.14 -8.76
CA ASN A 516 6.13 -7.46 -10.03
C ASN A 516 7.63 -7.38 -10.38
N ARG A 517 8.17 -8.49 -10.91
CA ARG A 517 9.57 -8.57 -11.40
C ARG A 517 9.78 -7.82 -12.72
N GLY A 518 8.70 -7.52 -13.44
CA GLY A 518 8.68 -6.70 -14.64
C GLY A 518 7.83 -5.44 -14.46
N CYS A 519 7.78 -4.59 -15.49
CA CYS A 519 6.93 -3.41 -15.47
C CYS A 519 5.44 -3.77 -15.54
N ALA A 520 4.61 -3.00 -14.86
CA ALA A 520 3.15 -3.11 -14.86
C ALA A 520 2.52 -1.75 -15.19
N ILE A 521 1.38 -1.77 -15.90
CA ILE A 521 0.58 -0.57 -16.13
C ILE A 521 -0.45 -0.46 -15.00
N ALA A 522 -0.29 0.54 -14.14
CA ALA A 522 -1.27 0.92 -13.15
C ALA A 522 -2.25 1.94 -13.76
N GLY A 523 -3.55 1.68 -13.68
CA GLY A 523 -4.58 2.63 -14.09
C GLY A 523 -5.39 3.10 -12.90
N PHE A 524 -5.91 4.32 -12.92
CA PHE A 524 -6.86 4.82 -11.93
C PHE A 524 -7.91 5.69 -12.62
N GLU A 525 -9.08 5.86 -12.01
CA GLU A 525 -10.11 6.74 -12.58
C GLU A 525 -10.21 8.07 -11.89
N ARG A 526 -9.84 8.14 -10.62
CA ARG A 526 -9.78 9.39 -9.89
C ARG A 526 -8.82 9.28 -8.72
N VAL A 527 -7.97 10.28 -8.58
CA VAL A 527 -7.13 10.48 -7.39
C VAL A 527 -7.43 11.88 -6.87
N ALA A 528 -7.87 11.99 -5.63
CA ALA A 528 -8.13 13.26 -4.98
C ALA A 528 -7.28 13.36 -3.72
N ILE A 529 -6.28 14.24 -3.69
CA ILE A 529 -5.33 14.38 -2.57
C ILE A 529 -4.94 15.85 -2.43
N ALA A 530 -4.94 16.40 -1.21
CA ALA A 530 -4.48 17.77 -0.94
C ALA A 530 -5.05 18.85 -1.91
N GLY A 531 -6.35 18.81 -2.19
CA GLY A 531 -7.03 19.76 -3.09
C GLY A 531 -6.86 19.51 -4.60
N VAL A 532 -5.94 18.62 -4.99
CA VAL A 532 -5.74 18.17 -6.37
C VAL A 532 -6.72 17.04 -6.69
N VAL A 533 -7.40 17.13 -7.83
CA VAL A 533 -8.21 16.06 -8.40
C VAL A 533 -7.64 15.67 -9.76
N LEU A 534 -7.04 14.50 -9.85
CA LEU A 534 -6.55 13.94 -11.11
C LEU A 534 -7.67 13.21 -11.85
N ALA A 535 -7.73 13.43 -13.15
CA ALA A 535 -8.58 12.72 -14.10
C ALA A 535 -8.05 11.28 -14.32
N PRO A 536 -8.83 10.38 -14.97
CA PRO A 536 -8.37 9.03 -15.24
C PRO A 536 -7.00 8.99 -15.92
N GLY A 537 -6.09 8.16 -15.39
CA GLY A 537 -4.71 8.10 -15.83
C GLY A 537 -4.15 6.69 -15.87
N ARG A 538 -3.11 6.49 -16.67
CA ARG A 538 -2.33 5.24 -16.73
C ARG A 538 -0.85 5.55 -16.53
N ILE A 539 -0.22 4.80 -15.65
CA ILE A 539 1.17 4.97 -15.27
C ILE A 539 1.89 3.65 -15.47
N ARG A 540 3.01 3.68 -16.19
CA ARG A 540 3.93 2.54 -16.27
C ARG A 540 4.83 2.54 -15.05
N ALA A 541 4.61 1.59 -14.15
CA ALA A 541 5.48 1.32 -13.03
C ALA A 541 6.48 0.22 -13.41
N CYS A 542 7.75 0.40 -13.10
CA CYS A 542 8.82 -0.56 -13.32
C CYS A 542 9.56 -0.83 -12.00
N PRO A 543 10.07 -2.04 -11.78
CA PRO A 543 10.84 -2.36 -10.58
C PRO A 543 12.20 -1.65 -10.58
N ILE A 544 12.65 -1.23 -9.40
CA ILE A 544 14.03 -0.85 -9.13
C ILE A 544 14.72 -2.05 -8.48
N GLY A 545 15.78 -2.56 -9.12
CA GLY A 545 16.43 -3.81 -8.73
C GLY A 545 15.70 -5.03 -9.30
N GLY A 546 15.49 -6.07 -8.48
CA GLY A 546 14.94 -7.36 -8.94
C GLY A 546 13.41 -7.50 -8.94
N ALA A 547 12.69 -6.60 -8.26
CA ALA A 547 11.23 -6.61 -8.11
C ALA A 547 10.74 -5.25 -7.57
N MET A 548 9.46 -4.92 -7.78
CA MET A 548 8.88 -3.70 -7.22
C MET A 548 8.84 -3.75 -5.71
N VAL A 549 8.43 -4.90 -5.15
CA VAL A 549 8.42 -5.16 -3.71
C VAL A 549 9.07 -6.53 -3.49
N SER A 550 10.00 -6.63 -2.54
CA SER A 550 10.58 -7.88 -2.08
C SER A 550 10.47 -7.95 -0.56
N LEU A 551 9.63 -8.85 -0.06
CA LEU A 551 9.40 -9.10 1.36
C LEU A 551 10.27 -10.30 1.78
N SER A 552 11.00 -10.17 2.89
CA SER A 552 11.76 -11.27 3.48
C SER A 552 11.81 -11.12 5.01
N PRO A 553 12.27 -12.14 5.76
CA PRO A 553 12.50 -12.00 7.20
C PRO A 553 13.47 -10.87 7.58
N ARG A 554 14.31 -10.40 6.65
CA ARG A 554 15.25 -9.29 6.85
C ARG A 554 14.64 -7.91 6.62
N GLY A 555 13.37 -7.83 6.20
CA GLY A 555 12.68 -6.58 5.89
C GLY A 555 12.17 -6.50 4.45
N ILE A 556 11.72 -5.29 4.07
CA ILE A 556 11.17 -4.95 2.77
C ILE A 556 12.26 -4.28 1.93
N THR A 557 12.45 -4.73 0.69
CA THR A 557 13.37 -4.12 -0.28
C THR A 557 12.69 -3.95 -1.63
N GLY A 558 13.40 -3.31 -2.57
CA GLY A 558 12.91 -3.02 -3.91
C GLY A 558 12.51 -1.55 -4.05
N GLY A 559 11.87 -1.24 -5.17
CA GLY A 559 11.40 0.11 -5.44
C GLY A 559 10.63 0.19 -6.73
N VAL A 560 10.01 1.34 -6.95
CA VAL A 560 9.18 1.60 -8.12
C VAL A 560 9.75 2.80 -8.86
N ARG A 561 9.93 2.65 -10.17
CA ARG A 561 10.24 3.72 -11.12
C ARG A 561 9.03 3.96 -12.00
N LEU A 562 8.58 5.21 -12.11
CA LEU A 562 7.48 5.63 -12.96
C LEU A 562 8.08 6.38 -14.15
N ASP A 563 7.97 5.80 -15.34
CA ASP A 563 8.56 6.36 -16.56
C ASP A 563 7.54 7.29 -17.23
N ARG A 564 7.93 8.54 -17.53
CA ARG A 564 7.13 9.55 -18.24
C ARG A 564 5.72 9.72 -17.65
N LEU A 565 5.65 10.33 -16.48
CA LEU A 565 4.37 10.75 -15.90
C LEU A 565 3.77 11.87 -16.76
N ASP A 566 2.51 11.69 -17.15
CA ASP A 566 1.67 12.72 -17.78
C ASP A 566 0.26 12.58 -17.20
N LEU A 567 -0.06 13.45 -16.24
CA LEU A 567 -1.29 13.40 -15.47
C LEU A 567 -2.05 14.72 -15.66
N THR A 568 -3.34 14.61 -15.97
CA THR A 568 -4.25 15.75 -16.08
C THR A 568 -5.19 15.78 -14.89
N GLY A 569 -5.70 16.96 -14.56
CA GLY A 569 -6.58 17.13 -13.43
C GLY A 569 -7.03 18.57 -13.24
N ARG A 570 -7.33 18.92 -11.99
CA ARG A 570 -7.70 20.27 -11.57
C ARG A 570 -7.31 20.55 -10.13
N VAL A 571 -7.10 21.82 -9.83
CA VAL A 571 -7.04 22.38 -8.47
C VAL A 571 -8.15 23.42 -8.38
N GLY A 572 -9.14 23.20 -7.51
CA GLY A 572 -10.37 24.00 -7.54
C GLY A 572 -11.08 23.91 -8.90
N SER A 573 -11.22 25.05 -9.57
CA SER A 573 -11.73 25.19 -10.95
C SER A 573 -10.64 25.23 -12.02
N SER A 574 -9.37 25.38 -11.64
CA SER A 574 -8.26 25.57 -12.56
C SER A 574 -7.78 24.22 -13.13
N PRO A 575 -7.65 24.07 -14.46
CA PRO A 575 -7.09 22.86 -15.06
C PRO A 575 -5.62 22.69 -14.64
N LEU A 576 -5.21 21.45 -14.44
CA LEU A 576 -3.87 21.06 -14.00
C LEU A 576 -3.28 20.04 -14.98
N LEU A 577 -2.02 20.26 -15.34
CA LEU A 577 -1.18 19.30 -16.04
C LEU A 577 0.10 19.08 -15.22
N LEU A 578 0.35 17.83 -14.85
CA LEU A 578 1.55 17.39 -14.13
C LEU A 578 2.33 16.44 -15.04
N ARG A 579 3.59 16.77 -15.32
CA ARG A 579 4.49 15.85 -16.00
C ARG A 579 5.77 15.64 -15.22
N ALA A 580 6.36 14.47 -15.35
CA ALA A 580 7.72 14.20 -14.88
C ALA A 580 8.38 13.17 -15.80
N ALA A 581 9.68 13.30 -16.00
CA ALA A 581 10.41 12.36 -16.83
C ALA A 581 10.55 10.98 -16.17
N ASP A 582 10.85 11.01 -14.88
CA ASP A 582 11.15 9.84 -14.08
C ASP A 582 10.79 10.15 -12.62
N ALA A 583 10.10 9.23 -11.97
CA ALA A 583 9.87 9.28 -10.52
C ALA A 583 10.24 7.94 -9.89
N ARG A 584 11.14 7.95 -8.92
CA ARG A 584 11.66 6.76 -8.23
C ARG A 584 11.22 6.78 -6.79
N PHE A 585 10.88 5.61 -6.27
CA PHE A 585 10.61 5.38 -4.87
C PHE A 585 11.29 4.09 -4.42
N LEU A 586 12.18 4.18 -3.43
CA LEU A 586 12.87 3.06 -2.82
C LEU A 586 12.16 2.67 -1.53
N LEU A 587 11.79 1.39 -1.39
CA LEU A 587 10.97 0.92 -0.26
C LEU A 587 11.77 0.71 1.01
N ASP A 588 13.04 0.34 0.90
CA ASP A 588 13.94 0.04 2.01
C ASP A 588 14.34 1.31 2.79
N THR A 589 14.62 2.38 2.07
CA THR A 589 15.03 3.68 2.59
C THR A 589 13.87 4.67 2.70
N GLN A 590 12.71 4.33 2.13
CA GLN A 590 11.56 5.22 1.97
C GLN A 590 11.93 6.56 1.28
N TRP A 591 12.95 6.52 0.43
CA TRP A 591 13.46 7.68 -0.30
C TRP A 591 12.82 7.77 -1.68
N PHE A 592 12.58 8.97 -2.16
CA PHE A 592 12.08 9.24 -3.51
C PHE A 592 12.87 10.33 -4.22
N ALA A 593 12.84 10.26 -5.55
CA ALA A 593 13.30 11.32 -6.43
C ALA A 593 12.38 11.47 -7.64
N VAL A 594 12.13 12.71 -8.04
CA VAL A 594 11.41 13.08 -9.25
C VAL A 594 12.34 13.96 -10.08
N THR A 595 12.47 13.66 -11.37
CA THR A 595 13.30 14.44 -12.29
C THR A 595 12.46 15.08 -13.38
N ARG A 596 12.84 16.30 -13.75
CA ARG A 596 12.17 17.14 -14.77
C ARG A 596 10.67 17.20 -14.53
N ALA A 597 10.28 17.52 -13.31
CA ALA A 597 8.89 17.74 -12.96
C ALA A 597 8.42 19.08 -13.56
N SER A 598 7.24 19.09 -14.14
CA SER A 598 6.61 20.31 -14.63
C SER A 598 5.13 20.35 -14.22
N VAL A 599 4.71 21.53 -13.81
CA VAL A 599 3.34 21.86 -13.43
C VAL A 599 2.87 22.97 -14.34
N ARG A 600 1.70 22.80 -14.95
CA ARG A 600 0.97 23.88 -15.62
C ARG A 600 -0.40 23.98 -14.98
N LEU A 601 -0.74 25.17 -14.49
CA LEU A 601 -1.96 25.45 -13.76
C LEU A 601 -2.70 26.62 -14.41
N GLY A 602 -3.99 26.43 -14.69
CA GLY A 602 -4.84 27.45 -15.32
C GLY A 602 -4.81 27.41 -16.85
N VAL A 603 -5.51 28.37 -17.45
CA VAL A 603 -5.54 28.60 -18.91
C VAL A 603 -4.59 29.73 -19.29
N ALA A 604 -4.18 29.79 -20.55
CA ALA A 604 -3.15 30.72 -21.01
C ALA A 604 -3.47 32.20 -20.70
N PRO A 605 -2.51 32.99 -20.18
CA PRO A 605 -1.17 32.57 -19.75
C PRO A 605 -1.25 31.78 -18.44
N ALA A 606 -0.81 30.51 -18.49
CA ALA A 606 -0.90 29.59 -17.37
C ALA A 606 0.28 29.77 -16.42
N THR A 607 0.05 29.55 -15.13
CA THR A 607 1.14 29.45 -14.16
C THR A 607 1.98 28.21 -14.48
N ARG A 608 3.29 28.40 -14.63
CA ARG A 608 4.26 27.35 -14.91
C ARG A 608 5.26 27.21 -13.77
N LEU A 609 5.55 25.98 -13.41
CA LEU A 609 6.62 25.60 -12.50
C LEU A 609 7.34 24.41 -13.11
N ASP A 610 8.66 24.48 -13.18
CA ASP A 610 9.55 23.46 -13.70
C ASP A 610 10.63 23.20 -12.64
N ILE A 611 10.91 21.93 -12.36
CA ILE A 611 11.86 21.52 -11.33
C ILE A 611 12.72 20.40 -11.92
N GLU A 612 14.03 20.65 -12.04
CA GLU A 612 14.95 19.67 -12.63
C GLU A 612 15.11 18.43 -11.75
N SER A 613 15.26 18.62 -10.43
CA SER A 613 15.40 17.54 -9.46
C SER A 613 14.64 17.86 -8.17
N LEU A 614 13.85 16.91 -7.70
CA LEU A 614 13.16 16.93 -6.42
C LEU A 614 13.42 15.61 -5.70
N THR A 615 14.02 15.63 -4.52
CA THR A 615 14.29 14.42 -3.72
C THR A 615 13.68 14.54 -2.33
N GLY A 616 13.42 13.42 -1.65
CA GLY A 616 13.02 13.43 -0.25
C GLY A 616 12.82 12.05 0.37
N GLY A 617 12.48 12.01 1.65
CA GLY A 617 12.21 10.77 2.40
C GLY A 617 10.88 10.81 3.14
N LEU A 618 10.26 9.64 3.35
CA LEU A 618 8.97 9.46 4.04
C LEU A 618 9.12 8.89 5.47
N SER A 619 10.18 9.27 6.19
CA SER A 619 10.43 8.80 7.55
C SER A 619 9.51 9.52 8.57
N SER A 620 9.96 9.75 9.81
CA SER A 620 9.17 10.50 10.80
C SER A 620 8.91 11.96 10.40
N ARG A 621 9.71 12.51 9.47
CA ARG A 621 9.50 13.82 8.83
C ARG A 621 9.57 13.65 7.31
N ILE A 622 8.60 14.24 6.61
CA ILE A 622 8.60 14.28 5.15
C ILE A 622 9.40 15.52 4.73
N ALA A 623 10.61 15.32 4.22
CA ALA A 623 11.51 16.42 3.84
C ALA A 623 12.51 16.00 2.75
N GLY A 624 13.12 16.99 2.10
CA GLY A 624 14.14 16.76 1.09
C GLY A 624 14.67 18.04 0.44
N THR A 625 15.15 17.92 -0.80
CA THR A 625 15.77 19.02 -1.55
C THR A 625 15.18 19.18 -2.95
N PHE A 626 15.31 20.37 -3.52
CA PHE A 626 14.99 20.67 -4.90
C PHE A 626 16.12 21.46 -5.57
N ALA A 627 16.27 21.31 -6.89
CA ALA A 627 17.25 22.04 -7.68
C ALA A 627 16.71 22.31 -9.09
N GLY A 628 17.20 23.40 -9.70
CA GLY A 628 16.78 23.82 -11.03
C GLY A 628 15.31 24.23 -11.10
N LEU A 629 14.78 24.83 -10.04
CA LEU A 629 13.42 25.35 -10.02
C LEU A 629 13.34 26.62 -10.88
N GLY A 630 12.38 26.63 -11.80
CA GLY A 630 12.04 27.78 -12.62
C GLY A 630 10.53 27.91 -12.78
N GLY A 631 10.03 29.10 -13.08
CA GLY A 631 8.60 29.31 -13.15
C GLY A 631 8.16 30.74 -13.45
N GLN A 632 6.86 30.89 -13.64
CA GLN A 632 6.19 32.17 -13.84
C GLN A 632 4.73 32.05 -13.42
N ILE A 633 4.20 33.10 -12.80
CA ILE A 633 2.81 33.17 -12.35
C ILE A 633 1.97 33.86 -13.43
N GLY A 634 1.09 33.12 -14.09
CA GLY A 634 0.16 33.62 -15.09
C GLY A 634 0.74 34.70 -16.03
N SER A 635 0.12 35.88 -16.04
CA SER A 635 0.51 37.05 -16.83
C SER A 635 1.55 37.96 -16.16
N VAL A 636 2.03 37.63 -14.96
CA VAL A 636 3.04 38.44 -14.28
C VAL A 636 4.34 38.37 -15.09
N PRO A 637 4.89 39.51 -15.56
CA PRO A 637 6.08 39.53 -16.43
C PRO A 637 7.38 39.33 -15.63
N LEU A 638 7.40 38.39 -14.69
CA LEU A 638 8.56 38.07 -13.85
C LEU A 638 8.80 36.55 -13.90
N VAL A 639 10.02 36.16 -14.21
CA VAL A 639 10.44 34.75 -14.32
C VAL A 639 11.39 34.42 -13.19
N ILE A 640 11.10 33.35 -12.46
CA ILE A 640 12.04 32.76 -11.50
C ILE A 640 12.88 31.68 -12.18
N SER A 641 14.15 31.61 -11.85
CA SER A 641 15.10 30.62 -12.40
C SER A 641 16.15 30.23 -11.36
N GLY A 642 16.86 29.12 -11.62
CA GLY A 642 18.01 28.68 -10.81
C GLY A 642 17.65 28.30 -9.37
N GLY A 643 16.38 28.08 -9.06
CA GLY A 643 15.93 27.85 -7.69
C GLY A 643 16.50 26.54 -7.13
N ALA A 644 17.10 26.60 -5.95
CA ALA A 644 17.66 25.43 -5.27
C ALA A 644 17.58 25.57 -3.76
N GLY A 645 17.23 24.49 -3.06
CA GLY A 645 17.02 24.54 -1.62
C GLY A 645 16.46 23.26 -1.01
N SER A 646 15.87 23.41 0.17
CA SER A 646 15.22 22.34 0.93
C SER A 646 13.72 22.54 1.02
N TRP A 647 12.99 21.45 1.22
CA TRP A 647 11.55 21.45 1.42
C TRP A 647 11.17 20.47 2.53
N GLN A 648 10.06 20.74 3.22
CA GLN A 648 9.51 19.85 4.24
C GLN A 648 7.98 19.99 4.32
N VAL A 649 7.32 18.92 4.74
CA VAL A 649 5.88 18.87 4.99
C VAL A 649 5.63 18.55 6.46
N SER A 650 4.77 19.34 7.09
CA SER A 650 4.33 19.20 8.47
C SER A 650 2.79 19.13 8.53
N GLY A 651 2.22 19.01 9.74
CA GLY A 651 0.78 19.11 9.92
C GLY A 651 0.19 20.47 9.53
N THR A 652 1.01 21.52 9.41
CA THR A 652 0.58 22.89 9.07
C THR A 652 0.69 23.20 7.58
N GLY A 653 1.46 22.44 6.80
CA GLY A 653 1.62 22.68 5.36
C GLY A 653 2.96 22.25 4.79
N LEU A 654 3.27 22.78 3.60
CA LEU A 654 4.53 22.61 2.88
C LEU A 654 5.37 23.89 3.05
N SER A 655 6.65 23.76 3.39
CA SER A 655 7.59 24.89 3.43
C SER A 655 8.83 24.62 2.57
N LEU A 656 9.27 25.61 1.80
CA LEU A 656 10.49 25.61 0.98
C LEU A 656 11.40 26.75 1.43
N THR A 657 12.70 26.50 1.43
CA THR A 657 13.72 27.53 1.69
C THR A 657 14.90 27.33 0.75
N GLY A 658 15.41 28.40 0.15
CA GLY A 658 16.53 28.29 -0.80
C GLY A 658 16.91 29.59 -1.47
N GLY A 659 17.80 29.49 -2.45
CA GLY A 659 18.15 30.59 -3.33
C GLY A 659 17.38 30.52 -4.65
N LEU A 660 17.21 31.67 -5.30
CA LEU A 660 16.63 31.79 -6.65
C LEU A 660 17.12 33.07 -7.34
N GLN A 661 16.89 33.16 -8.65
CA GLN A 661 17.04 34.37 -9.45
C GLN A 661 15.68 34.81 -9.98
N VAL A 662 15.46 36.12 -10.05
CA VAL A 662 14.28 36.75 -10.66
C VAL A 662 14.75 37.59 -11.83
N SER A 663 14.10 37.43 -12.97
CA SER A 663 14.35 38.18 -14.20
C SER A 663 13.05 38.76 -14.75
N ASP A 664 13.18 39.85 -15.49
CA ASP A 664 12.06 40.46 -16.19
C ASP A 664 11.75 39.72 -17.50
N ALA A 665 10.48 39.48 -17.79
CA ALA A 665 10.03 38.91 -19.05
C ALA A 665 9.79 39.99 -20.14
N ALA A 666 9.83 41.28 -19.80
CA ALA A 666 9.68 42.37 -20.77
C ALA A 666 10.87 42.43 -21.75
N THR A 667 10.62 42.94 -22.96
CA THR A 667 11.65 43.17 -23.98
C THR A 667 11.60 44.63 -24.44
N PRO A 668 12.64 45.44 -24.16
CA PRO A 668 13.82 45.13 -23.33
C PRO A 668 13.46 44.92 -21.85
N PRO A 669 14.30 44.21 -21.06
CA PRO A 669 14.06 44.02 -19.63
C PRO A 669 14.18 45.35 -18.87
N ARG A 670 13.29 45.59 -17.90
CA ARG A 670 13.27 46.80 -17.06
C ARG A 670 14.34 46.79 -15.98
N PHE A 671 14.85 45.62 -15.59
CA PHE A 671 15.91 45.48 -14.60
C PHE A 671 16.81 44.29 -14.92
N HIS A 672 18.09 44.36 -14.51
CA HIS A 672 19.02 43.25 -14.59
C HIS A 672 18.63 42.13 -13.62
N PRO A 673 18.87 40.84 -13.93
CA PRO A 673 18.47 39.74 -13.06
C PRO A 673 18.94 39.92 -11.61
N VAL A 674 18.00 39.83 -10.66
CA VAL A 674 18.27 39.93 -9.22
C VAL A 674 18.25 38.55 -8.58
N SER A 675 19.08 38.33 -7.57
CA SER A 675 19.14 37.07 -6.85
C SER A 675 18.56 37.19 -5.45
N SER A 676 18.19 36.05 -4.87
CA SER A 676 17.85 35.90 -3.46
C SER A 676 18.55 34.65 -2.92
N GLY A 677 19.14 34.75 -1.73
CA GLY A 677 19.78 33.61 -1.06
C GLY A 677 18.95 33.02 0.09
N ASP A 678 17.85 33.68 0.43
CA ASP A 678 17.05 33.44 1.64
C ASP A 678 15.55 33.35 1.33
N ALA A 679 15.19 33.03 0.08
CA ALA A 679 13.82 32.89 -0.34
C ALA A 679 13.13 31.80 0.48
N ARG A 680 11.96 32.12 1.01
CA ARG A 680 11.09 31.20 1.75
C ARG A 680 9.72 31.16 1.09
N LEU A 681 9.11 29.98 1.06
CA LEU A 681 7.73 29.79 0.61
C LEU A 681 7.04 28.85 1.59
N GLU A 682 5.85 29.24 2.04
CA GLU A 682 4.95 28.43 2.85
C GLU A 682 3.62 28.26 2.11
N LEU A 683 3.15 27.02 2.02
CA LEU A 683 1.84 26.66 1.51
C LEU A 683 1.03 26.03 2.63
N ALA A 684 -0.02 26.72 3.07
CA ALA A 684 -0.98 26.25 4.06
C ALA A 684 -2.40 26.36 3.51
N GLY A 685 -3.13 25.23 3.45
CA GLY A 685 -4.42 25.17 2.78
C GLY A 685 -4.30 25.51 1.29
N ASN A 686 -4.95 26.60 0.86
CA ASN A 686 -4.86 27.12 -0.51
C ASN A 686 -3.97 28.37 -0.65
N VAL A 687 -3.32 28.82 0.44
CA VAL A 687 -2.58 30.07 0.44
C VAL A 687 -1.08 29.81 0.40
N ILE A 688 -0.43 30.41 -0.59
CA ILE A 688 1.02 30.53 -0.69
C ILE A 688 1.44 31.88 -0.11
N VAL A 689 2.37 31.88 0.83
CA VAL A 689 3.10 33.06 1.28
C VAL A 689 4.57 32.85 0.95
N ALA A 690 5.18 33.79 0.22
CA ALA A 690 6.60 33.72 -0.11
C ALA A 690 7.30 35.04 0.22
N THR A 691 8.51 34.96 0.74
CA THR A 691 9.35 36.11 1.08
C THR A 691 10.73 35.93 0.49
N ALA A 692 11.33 36.98 -0.05
CA ALA A 692 12.70 36.93 -0.57
C ALA A 692 13.41 38.27 -0.38
N GLY A 693 14.67 38.24 0.10
CA GLY A 693 15.58 39.38 0.00
C GLY A 693 16.13 39.47 -1.43
N LEU A 694 16.01 40.64 -2.06
CA LEU A 694 16.47 40.92 -3.41
C LEU A 694 17.84 41.59 -3.36
N ARG A 695 18.80 41.04 -4.11
CA ARG A 695 20.17 41.57 -4.22
C ARG A 695 20.63 41.57 -5.68
N SER A 696 21.34 42.63 -6.06
CA SER A 696 22.19 42.64 -7.25
C SER A 696 23.56 42.06 -6.91
N PRO A 697 24.47 41.88 -7.89
CA PRO A 697 25.87 41.58 -7.61
C PRO A 697 26.55 42.64 -6.73
N ALA A 698 26.14 43.91 -6.86
CA ALA A 698 26.76 45.04 -6.20
C ALA A 698 26.16 45.35 -4.80
N ALA A 699 24.86 45.15 -4.58
CA ALA A 699 24.21 45.56 -3.33
C ALA A 699 22.91 44.80 -3.01
N SER A 700 22.49 44.89 -1.74
CA SER A 700 21.13 44.53 -1.32
C SER A 700 20.15 45.62 -1.78
N ILE A 701 19.04 45.22 -2.41
CA ILE A 701 18.05 46.13 -3.01
C ILE A 701 16.87 46.33 -2.05
N GLY A 702 16.30 45.25 -1.54
CA GLY A 702 15.07 45.29 -0.77
C GLY A 702 14.50 43.91 -0.50
N SER A 703 13.23 43.84 -0.15
CA SER A 703 12.51 42.58 0.07
C SER A 703 11.20 42.53 -0.70
N VAL A 704 10.76 41.32 -1.03
CA VAL A 704 9.43 41.08 -1.60
C VAL A 704 8.66 40.10 -0.73
N GLU A 705 7.40 40.41 -0.48
CA GLU A 705 6.41 39.49 0.10
C GLU A 705 5.33 39.20 -0.93
N ILE A 706 5.07 37.93 -1.19
CA ILE A 706 4.05 37.44 -2.11
C ILE A 706 3.01 36.66 -1.32
N ARG A 707 1.74 36.94 -1.57
CA ARG A 707 0.61 36.15 -1.08
C ARG A 707 -0.26 35.75 -2.25
N HIS A 708 -0.53 34.46 -2.43
CA HIS A 708 -1.33 33.94 -3.54
C HIS A 708 -2.32 32.87 -3.06
N ASP A 709 -3.58 32.99 -3.47
CA ASP A 709 -4.63 31.99 -3.24
C ASP A 709 -4.81 31.11 -4.49
N LEU A 710 -4.59 29.81 -4.32
CA LEU A 710 -4.72 28.80 -5.38
C LEU A 710 -6.18 28.49 -5.75
N GLY A 711 -7.14 28.82 -4.88
CA GLY A 711 -8.56 28.49 -5.05
C GLY A 711 -9.25 29.37 -6.08
N ASP A 712 -8.96 30.67 -6.11
CA ASP A 712 -9.52 31.64 -7.05
C ASP A 712 -8.47 32.31 -7.96
N GLY A 713 -7.18 31.99 -7.78
CA GLY A 713 -6.08 32.48 -8.61
C GLY A 713 -5.70 33.94 -8.34
N ARG A 714 -6.12 34.53 -7.22
CA ARG A 714 -5.81 35.91 -6.85
C ARG A 714 -4.51 35.98 -6.05
N GLY A 715 -3.79 37.08 -6.14
CA GLY A 715 -2.60 37.28 -5.33
C GLY A 715 -2.08 38.71 -5.36
N SER A 716 -1.09 38.96 -4.51
CA SER A 716 -0.38 40.23 -4.43
C SER A 716 1.09 40.03 -4.13
N ALA A 717 1.93 40.95 -4.64
CA ALA A 717 3.32 41.10 -4.29
C ALA A 717 3.54 42.51 -3.71
N LEU A 718 4.23 42.60 -2.58
CA LEU A 718 4.65 43.83 -1.92
C LEU A 718 6.17 43.90 -1.97
N LEU A 719 6.69 44.90 -2.67
CA LEU A 719 8.10 45.23 -2.74
C LEU A 719 8.39 46.33 -1.72
N HIS A 720 9.43 46.16 -0.91
CA HIS A 720 9.90 47.16 0.03
C HIS A 720 11.38 47.48 -0.22
N VAL A 721 11.70 48.74 -0.43
CA VAL A 721 13.05 49.28 -0.64
C VAL A 721 13.36 50.23 0.51
N PRO A 722 14.07 49.79 1.56
CA PRO A 722 14.22 50.56 2.80
C PRO A 722 15.12 51.81 2.64
N GLY A 723 15.99 51.82 1.62
CA GLY A 723 16.92 52.92 1.36
C GLY A 723 18.13 52.46 0.55
N LEU A 724 17.97 52.40 -0.77
CA LEU A 724 19.01 52.02 -1.71
C LEU A 724 19.96 53.19 -1.96
N ARG A 725 21.23 53.04 -1.60
CA ARG A 725 22.23 54.10 -1.69
C ARG A 725 23.06 53.96 -2.96
N PHE A 726 23.10 55.02 -3.76
CA PHE A 726 23.99 55.20 -4.89
C PHE A 726 25.18 56.08 -4.49
N ALA A 727 26.35 55.77 -5.02
CA ALA A 727 27.57 56.54 -4.80
C ALA A 727 28.57 56.29 -5.94
N GLU A 728 29.41 57.29 -6.24
CA GLU A 728 30.51 57.15 -7.19
C GLU A 728 31.47 56.03 -6.75
N GLY A 729 31.85 55.16 -7.69
CA GLY A 729 32.65 53.95 -7.39
C GLY A 729 31.91 52.86 -6.59
N GLY A 730 30.63 53.07 -6.27
CA GLY A 730 29.73 52.10 -5.64
C GLY A 730 28.61 51.67 -6.58
N LEU A 731 27.46 51.29 -6.00
CA LEU A 731 26.26 50.97 -6.77
C LEU A 731 25.83 52.18 -7.62
N GLN A 732 25.60 51.95 -8.91
CA GLN A 732 25.03 52.92 -9.85
C GLN A 732 23.69 52.40 -10.41
N PRO A 733 22.77 53.27 -10.87
CA PRO A 733 21.50 52.84 -11.43
C PRO A 733 21.63 51.86 -12.61
N SER A 734 22.68 52.02 -13.42
CA SER A 734 23.02 51.12 -14.52
C SER A 734 23.29 49.68 -14.08
N ASP A 735 23.67 49.44 -12.82
CA ASP A 735 23.87 48.09 -12.29
C ASP A 735 22.55 47.37 -12.00
N LEU A 736 21.45 48.12 -11.93
CA LEU A 736 20.11 47.62 -11.61
C LEU A 736 19.19 47.61 -12.82
N THR A 737 19.32 48.58 -13.71
CA THR A 737 18.46 48.71 -14.88
C THR A 737 19.22 49.17 -16.12
N PRO A 738 18.96 48.56 -17.29
CA PRO A 738 19.50 49.05 -18.55
C PRO A 738 18.83 50.36 -18.99
N LEU A 739 17.70 50.75 -18.39
CA LEU A 739 16.92 51.93 -18.81
C LEU A 739 17.60 53.27 -18.53
N THR A 740 18.57 53.30 -17.61
CA THR A 740 19.32 54.53 -17.28
C THR A 740 20.57 54.72 -18.14
N PHE A 741 20.94 53.71 -18.93
CA PHE A 741 22.12 53.76 -19.78
C PHE A 741 22.02 54.90 -20.80
N GLY A 742 23.00 55.81 -20.80
CA GLY A 742 23.01 56.98 -21.68
C GLY A 742 22.05 58.11 -21.31
N VAL A 743 21.31 58.01 -20.18
CA VAL A 743 20.37 59.04 -19.71
C VAL A 743 20.91 59.76 -18.48
N ILE A 744 21.35 58.99 -17.48
CA ILE A 744 21.94 59.51 -16.23
C ILE A 744 23.19 58.70 -15.85
N ALA A 745 24.13 59.37 -15.19
CA ALA A 745 25.37 58.79 -14.66
C ALA A 745 25.76 59.46 -13.33
N ASP A 746 26.79 58.93 -12.67
CA ASP A 746 27.43 59.49 -11.47
C ASP A 746 26.43 59.86 -10.37
N VAL A 747 25.49 58.95 -10.11
CA VAL A 747 24.41 59.18 -9.15
C VAL A 747 24.92 59.00 -7.72
N SER A 748 24.64 59.99 -6.87
CA SER A 748 24.97 59.99 -5.45
C SER A 748 23.74 60.39 -4.63
N GLY A 749 23.33 59.51 -3.71
CA GLY A 749 22.20 59.74 -2.81
C GLY A 749 21.40 58.45 -2.56
N SER A 750 20.15 58.58 -2.12
CA SER A 750 19.35 57.41 -1.74
C SER A 750 17.93 57.43 -2.29
N VAL A 751 17.45 56.26 -2.71
CA VAL A 751 16.07 56.01 -3.11
C VAL A 751 15.42 55.02 -2.16
N SER A 752 14.25 55.35 -1.64
CA SER A 752 13.43 54.47 -0.81
C SER A 752 12.01 54.39 -1.35
N GLY A 753 11.29 53.33 -1.04
CA GLY A 753 9.91 53.20 -1.51
C GLY A 753 9.29 51.84 -1.35
N GLU A 754 8.08 51.73 -1.88
CA GLU A 754 7.28 50.51 -1.89
C GLU A 754 6.54 50.33 -3.22
N GLY A 755 6.36 49.08 -3.62
CA GLY A 755 5.61 48.68 -4.80
C GLY A 755 4.57 47.63 -4.44
N ARG A 756 3.41 47.68 -5.09
CA ARG A 756 2.35 46.68 -4.92
C ARG A 756 1.89 46.20 -6.28
N ILE A 757 1.90 44.88 -6.49
CA ILE A 757 1.35 44.23 -7.67
C ILE A 757 0.19 43.37 -7.19
N VAL A 758 -0.96 43.43 -7.86
CA VAL A 758 -2.13 42.59 -7.57
C VAL A 758 -2.57 41.93 -8.86
N TRP A 759 -2.79 40.62 -8.83
CA TRP A 759 -3.29 39.84 -9.97
C TRP A 759 -4.54 39.05 -9.61
N SER A 760 -5.32 38.78 -10.64
CA SER A 760 -6.52 37.93 -10.62
C SER A 760 -6.70 37.30 -12.00
N PRO A 761 -7.61 36.32 -12.15
CA PRO A 761 -7.97 35.79 -13.46
C PRO A 761 -8.48 36.85 -14.46
N GLN A 762 -8.96 38.01 -13.97
CA GLN A 762 -9.48 39.10 -14.79
C GLN A 762 -8.38 40.03 -15.32
N GLY A 763 -7.20 40.03 -14.69
CA GLY A 763 -6.12 40.96 -15.06
C GLY A 763 -5.16 41.28 -13.91
N LEU A 764 -4.25 42.20 -14.20
CA LEU A 764 -3.13 42.63 -13.37
C LEU A 764 -3.20 44.16 -13.18
N SER A 765 -2.91 44.63 -11.97
CA SER A 765 -2.73 46.05 -11.65
C SER A 765 -1.49 46.23 -10.78
N SER A 766 -0.78 47.34 -10.92
CA SER A 766 0.40 47.61 -10.09
C SER A 766 0.49 49.08 -9.69
N THR A 767 0.94 49.36 -8.47
CA THR A 767 1.10 50.71 -7.94
C THR A 767 2.45 50.83 -7.23
N GLY A 768 2.94 52.04 -7.03
CA GLY A 768 4.19 52.23 -6.27
C GLY A 768 4.38 53.66 -5.79
N ARG A 769 5.19 53.81 -4.75
CA ARG A 769 5.60 55.10 -4.20
C ARG A 769 7.09 55.06 -3.94
N PHE A 770 7.85 55.89 -4.64
CA PHE A 770 9.31 55.97 -4.50
C PHE A 770 9.72 57.41 -4.27
N SER A 771 10.62 57.63 -3.32
CA SER A 771 11.10 58.95 -2.94
C SER A 771 12.61 59.02 -2.97
N THR A 772 13.09 60.19 -3.35
CA THR A 772 14.49 60.60 -3.20
C THR A 772 14.52 61.97 -2.57
N ASP A 773 15.53 62.21 -1.74
CA ASP A 773 15.76 63.51 -1.11
C ASP A 773 17.22 63.91 -1.33
N GLY A 774 17.42 64.93 -2.15
CA GLY A 774 18.73 65.52 -2.40
C GLY A 774 19.71 64.66 -3.20
N VAL A 775 19.27 63.93 -4.22
CA VAL A 775 20.17 63.15 -5.10
C VAL A 775 20.93 64.07 -6.06
N ASP A 776 22.23 63.81 -6.18
CA ASP A 776 23.08 64.41 -7.20
C ASP A 776 23.26 63.42 -8.35
N LEU A 777 23.23 63.90 -9.60
CA LEU A 777 23.40 63.08 -10.80
C LEU A 777 23.97 63.89 -11.97
N ALA A 778 24.60 63.22 -12.92
CA ALA A 778 24.93 63.76 -14.24
C ALA A 778 23.85 63.34 -15.23
N ALA A 779 23.13 64.30 -15.82
CA ALA A 779 22.18 64.06 -16.91
C ALA A 779 22.81 64.41 -18.26
N ALA A 780 22.19 63.97 -19.36
CA ALA A 780 22.64 64.32 -20.71
C ALA A 780 22.70 65.84 -20.99
N PHE A 781 21.94 66.64 -20.25
CA PHE A 781 21.96 68.11 -20.33
C PHE A 781 22.84 68.76 -19.26
N GLY A 782 23.67 68.01 -18.51
CA GLY A 782 24.57 68.55 -17.48
C GLY A 782 24.27 68.07 -16.05
N PRO A 783 25.12 68.44 -15.07
CA PRO A 783 24.97 68.04 -13.68
C PRO A 783 23.72 68.63 -13.01
N VAL A 784 23.06 67.81 -12.20
CA VAL A 784 21.91 68.13 -11.37
C VAL A 784 22.28 67.89 -9.91
N ARG A 785 22.03 68.87 -9.05
CA ARG A 785 22.27 68.78 -7.60
C ARG A 785 20.98 68.88 -6.81
N GLY A 786 20.91 68.08 -5.75
CA GLY A 786 19.83 68.13 -4.76
C GLY A 786 18.44 67.81 -5.33
N LEU A 787 18.34 66.83 -6.24
CA LEU A 787 17.07 66.36 -6.79
C LEU A 787 16.24 65.67 -5.69
N ALA A 788 15.10 66.27 -5.37
CA ALA A 788 14.10 65.69 -4.47
C ALA A 788 12.77 65.51 -5.20
N THR A 789 12.19 64.31 -5.09
CA THR A 789 10.88 64.01 -5.69
C THR A 789 10.24 62.79 -5.01
N GLU A 790 8.92 62.75 -5.05
CA GLU A 790 8.12 61.57 -4.74
C GLU A 790 7.34 61.15 -5.99
N LEU A 791 7.64 59.96 -6.50
CA LEU A 791 6.96 59.36 -7.64
C LEU A 791 5.83 58.45 -7.16
N ARG A 792 4.61 58.71 -7.64
CA ARG A 792 3.44 57.85 -7.44
C ARG A 792 3.06 57.17 -8.76
N PHE A 793 3.28 55.86 -8.81
CA PHE A 793 2.94 55.01 -9.94
C PHE A 793 1.52 54.47 -9.84
N ASP A 794 0.73 54.72 -10.88
CA ASP A 794 -0.60 54.14 -11.09
C ASP A 794 -0.49 52.82 -11.85
N ASP A 795 0.65 52.61 -12.54
CA ASP A 795 1.10 51.37 -13.15
C ASP A 795 2.62 51.26 -13.03
N LEU A 796 3.10 50.64 -11.95
CA LEU A 796 4.53 50.44 -11.69
C LEU A 796 5.18 49.52 -12.74
N LEU A 797 4.49 48.49 -13.18
CA LEU A 797 5.01 47.55 -14.18
C LEU A 797 5.11 48.22 -15.56
N GLY A 798 4.16 49.08 -15.90
CA GLY A 798 4.20 49.93 -17.10
C GLY A 798 5.09 51.17 -16.97
N MET A 799 5.70 51.42 -15.80
CA MET A 799 6.48 52.62 -15.49
C MET A 799 5.72 53.94 -15.74
N ARG A 800 4.44 53.99 -15.35
CA ARG A 800 3.55 55.14 -15.56
C ARG A 800 3.05 55.75 -14.26
N THR A 801 3.05 57.08 -14.19
CA THR A 801 2.60 57.84 -13.01
C THR A 801 1.33 58.63 -13.29
N ALA A 802 0.63 59.04 -12.22
CA ALA A 802 -0.40 60.07 -12.32
C ALA A 802 0.18 61.41 -12.83
N PRO A 803 -0.61 62.27 -13.49
CA PRO A 803 -0.23 63.65 -13.78
C PRO A 803 0.04 64.45 -12.50
N GLY A 804 0.84 65.51 -12.62
CA GLY A 804 1.14 66.46 -11.55
C GLY A 804 2.19 65.99 -10.54
N GLN A 805 3.08 65.06 -10.89
CA GLN A 805 4.25 64.76 -10.05
C GLN A 805 5.14 66.00 -9.97
N VAL A 806 5.82 66.20 -8.83
CA VAL A 806 6.67 67.38 -8.61
C VAL A 806 8.08 66.93 -8.28
N ALA A 807 9.07 67.51 -8.95
CA ALA A 807 10.48 67.41 -8.62
C ALA A 807 11.05 68.80 -8.32
N THR A 808 11.91 68.88 -7.31
CA THR A 808 12.65 70.10 -6.96
C THR A 808 14.15 69.85 -7.07
N THR A 809 14.90 70.86 -7.49
CA THR A 809 16.36 70.78 -7.66
C THR A 809 17.03 72.01 -7.06
N VAL A 810 18.18 71.82 -6.41
CA VAL A 810 19.00 72.93 -5.89
C VAL A 810 19.68 73.67 -7.05
N GLU A 811 20.27 72.93 -8.00
CA GLU A 811 20.97 73.47 -9.16
C GLU A 811 20.88 72.50 -10.34
N ILE A 812 20.67 73.02 -11.54
CA ILE A 812 20.86 72.31 -12.82
C ILE A 812 21.78 73.17 -13.66
N ASN A 813 22.86 72.61 -14.21
CA ASN A 813 23.84 73.40 -14.97
C ASN A 813 24.14 72.80 -16.35
N PRO A 814 23.37 73.17 -17.39
CA PRO A 814 23.64 72.83 -18.79
C PRO A 814 24.70 73.71 -19.48
N GLY A 815 25.48 74.48 -18.71
CA GLY A 815 26.38 75.53 -19.18
C GLY A 815 26.06 76.88 -18.51
N VAL A 816 24.76 77.15 -18.29
CA VAL A 816 24.26 78.30 -17.50
C VAL A 816 23.50 77.77 -16.29
N PRO A 817 23.97 77.99 -15.05
CA PRO A 817 23.37 77.39 -13.86
C PRO A 817 22.00 78.00 -13.54
N VAL A 818 20.99 77.15 -13.40
CA VAL A 818 19.66 77.52 -12.89
C VAL A 818 19.44 76.90 -11.51
N ARG A 819 19.00 77.71 -10.54
CA ARG A 819 18.89 77.32 -9.14
C ARG A 819 17.44 77.23 -8.67
N ASN A 820 17.19 76.40 -7.65
CA ASN A 820 15.88 76.29 -6.96
C ASN A 820 14.70 76.02 -7.91
N GLY A 821 14.87 75.03 -8.79
CA GLY A 821 13.89 74.65 -9.80
C GLY A 821 12.72 73.85 -9.24
N THR A 822 11.53 74.06 -9.81
CA THR A 822 10.36 73.20 -9.60
C THR A 822 9.83 72.71 -10.94
N ILE A 823 9.81 71.40 -11.12
CA ILE A 823 9.40 70.71 -12.36
C ILE A 823 8.13 69.92 -12.08
N ARG A 824 7.10 70.12 -12.89
CA ARG A 824 5.89 69.30 -12.92
C ARG A 824 5.96 68.34 -14.10
N PHE A 825 5.72 67.06 -13.86
CA PHE A 825 5.89 66.03 -14.87
C PHE A 825 5.00 64.80 -14.62
N ARG A 826 4.97 63.91 -15.61
CA ARG A 826 4.50 62.52 -15.46
C ARG A 826 5.32 61.58 -16.33
N LEU A 827 5.45 60.35 -15.88
CA LEU A 827 6.01 59.26 -16.68
C LEU A 827 4.88 58.66 -17.52
N LEU A 828 5.08 58.62 -18.84
CA LEU A 828 4.14 58.00 -19.77
C LEU A 828 4.41 56.49 -19.90
N ASP A 829 5.68 56.12 -19.87
CA ASP A 829 6.20 54.74 -19.82
C ASP A 829 7.69 54.75 -19.40
N SER A 830 8.39 53.63 -19.61
CA SER A 830 9.79 53.45 -19.22
C SER A 830 10.81 54.35 -19.93
N GLN A 831 10.43 55.02 -21.03
CA GLN A 831 11.33 55.82 -21.85
C GLN A 831 10.77 57.20 -22.22
N ARG A 832 9.52 57.51 -21.88
CA ARG A 832 8.90 58.80 -22.20
C ARG A 832 8.43 59.54 -20.95
N VAL A 833 8.91 60.77 -20.81
CA VAL A 833 8.56 61.69 -19.72
C VAL A 833 7.85 62.90 -20.31
N GLU A 834 6.63 63.18 -19.87
CA GLU A 834 5.96 64.43 -20.20
C GLU A 834 6.26 65.45 -19.10
N VAL A 835 6.91 66.55 -19.48
CA VAL A 835 7.07 67.71 -18.61
C VAL A 835 5.85 68.60 -18.82
N GLU A 836 5.03 68.74 -17.78
CA GLU A 836 3.84 69.60 -17.79
C GLU A 836 4.21 71.09 -17.71
N GLY A 837 5.39 71.37 -17.15
CA GLY A 837 5.98 72.69 -17.06
C GLY A 837 7.02 72.74 -15.95
N ALA A 838 7.99 73.62 -16.08
CA ALA A 838 8.98 73.83 -15.03
C ALA A 838 9.28 75.31 -14.86
N ARG A 839 9.72 75.70 -13.66
CA ARG A 839 10.01 77.09 -13.31
C ARG A 839 11.24 77.22 -12.45
N TRP A 840 12.00 78.28 -12.69
CA TRP A 840 13.18 78.65 -11.92
C TRP A 840 13.18 80.16 -11.68
N PRO A 841 13.51 80.64 -10.47
CA PRO A 841 13.97 82.01 -10.29
C PRO A 841 15.23 82.23 -11.15
N PHE A 842 15.22 83.25 -12.01
CA PHE A 842 16.31 83.47 -12.96
C PHE A 842 16.51 84.96 -13.24
N ALA A 843 17.72 85.47 -12.97
CA ALA A 843 18.10 86.87 -13.18
C ALA A 843 17.07 87.88 -12.64
N GLY A 844 16.58 87.71 -11.41
CA GLY A 844 15.57 88.60 -10.80
C GLY A 844 14.14 88.44 -11.31
N GLY A 845 13.92 87.62 -12.35
CA GLY A 845 12.62 87.22 -12.90
C GLY A 845 12.38 85.71 -12.78
N GLU A 846 11.69 85.14 -13.78
CA GLU A 846 11.36 83.72 -13.86
C GLU A 846 11.76 83.13 -15.23
N LEU A 847 12.34 81.93 -15.23
CA LEU A 847 12.52 81.10 -16.41
C LEU A 847 11.48 79.97 -16.37
N VAL A 848 10.68 79.81 -17.42
CA VAL A 848 9.60 78.83 -17.49
C VAL A 848 9.81 77.89 -18.67
N LEU A 849 9.86 76.58 -18.44
CA LEU A 849 9.84 75.58 -19.51
C LEU A 849 8.39 75.30 -19.94
N GLU A 850 8.12 75.41 -21.24
CA GLU A 850 6.84 75.05 -21.83
C GLU A 850 6.62 73.52 -21.84
N PRO A 851 5.35 73.05 -21.84
CA PRO A 851 5.06 71.62 -21.85
C PRO A 851 5.71 70.91 -23.03
N THR A 852 6.37 69.78 -22.77
CA THR A 852 7.08 69.00 -23.80
C THR A 852 7.19 67.53 -23.40
N ILE A 853 7.49 66.66 -24.37
CA ILE A 853 7.71 65.22 -24.14
C ILE A 853 9.18 64.90 -24.41
N LEU A 854 9.84 64.38 -23.39
CA LEU A 854 11.18 63.83 -23.47
C LEU A 854 11.07 62.34 -23.85
N ASP A 855 11.52 61.99 -25.06
CA ASP A 855 11.56 60.61 -25.55
C ASP A 855 13.01 60.10 -25.53
N PHE A 856 13.27 59.08 -24.72
CA PHE A 856 14.55 58.41 -24.54
C PHE A 856 14.65 57.09 -25.31
N SER A 857 13.65 56.74 -26.12
CA SER A 857 13.62 55.47 -26.87
C SER A 857 14.51 55.43 -28.10
N GLN A 858 14.93 56.60 -28.59
CA GLN A 858 15.75 56.77 -29.80
C GLN A 858 16.72 57.93 -29.59
N SER A 859 17.86 57.91 -30.30
CA SER A 859 18.77 59.07 -30.42
C SER A 859 18.15 60.19 -31.26
N ARG A 860 17.05 60.79 -30.78
CA ARG A 860 16.38 61.93 -31.41
C ARG A 860 16.72 63.24 -30.72
N GLU A 861 16.72 64.31 -31.50
CA GLU A 861 16.76 65.68 -31.00
C GLU A 861 15.57 65.96 -30.06
N ARG A 862 15.86 66.46 -28.85
CA ARG A 862 14.86 66.84 -27.85
C ARG A 862 14.69 68.36 -27.87
N ARG A 863 13.49 68.83 -28.20
CA ARG A 863 13.18 70.26 -28.30
C ARG A 863 12.51 70.75 -27.02
N LEU A 864 13.09 71.79 -26.41
CA LEU A 864 12.65 72.41 -25.16
C LEU A 864 12.50 73.91 -25.37
N THR A 865 11.33 74.49 -25.11
CA THR A 865 11.14 75.94 -25.25
C THR A 865 11.08 76.58 -23.88
N PHE A 866 12.09 77.38 -23.56
CA PHE A 866 12.12 78.16 -22.32
C PHE A 866 11.60 79.56 -22.58
N ARG A 867 10.76 80.08 -21.69
CA ARG A 867 10.24 81.44 -21.69
C ARG A 867 10.88 82.22 -20.54
N VAL A 868 11.57 83.30 -20.88
CA VAL A 868 12.12 84.24 -19.91
C VAL A 868 11.06 85.28 -19.61
N ILE A 869 10.76 85.51 -18.33
CA ILE A 869 9.74 86.45 -17.88
C ILE A 869 10.36 87.39 -16.85
N GLY A 870 10.57 88.64 -17.23
CA GLY A 870 10.94 89.71 -16.32
C GLY A 870 12.37 89.64 -15.83
N ALA A 871 13.29 89.09 -16.63
CA ALA A 871 14.70 89.01 -16.28
C ALA A 871 15.33 90.41 -16.27
N ASP A 872 15.98 90.76 -15.17
CA ASP A 872 16.81 91.96 -15.05
C ASP A 872 18.04 91.82 -15.94
N ALA A 873 18.29 92.82 -16.78
CA ALA A 873 19.37 92.85 -17.75
C ALA A 873 20.76 92.64 -17.14
N ALA A 874 21.05 93.32 -16.03
CA ALA A 874 22.36 93.29 -15.39
C ALA A 874 22.58 91.92 -14.73
N GLN A 875 21.55 91.39 -14.08
CA GLN A 875 21.61 90.03 -13.51
C GLN A 875 21.70 88.96 -14.61
N PHE A 876 20.97 89.11 -15.72
CA PHE A 876 21.00 88.16 -16.84
C PHE A 876 22.39 88.09 -17.46
N LEU A 877 23.00 89.24 -17.78
CA LEU A 877 24.35 89.28 -18.33
C LEU A 877 25.39 88.71 -17.35
N LYS A 878 25.20 88.93 -16.04
CA LYS A 878 26.05 88.34 -15.00
C LYS A 878 25.92 86.82 -14.91
N GLU A 879 24.70 86.28 -14.93
CA GLU A 879 24.46 84.82 -14.91
C GLU A 879 24.94 84.15 -16.20
N MET A 880 24.90 84.87 -17.32
CA MET A 880 25.47 84.44 -18.61
C MET A 880 26.98 84.72 -18.73
N GLU A 881 27.64 85.22 -17.67
CA GLU A 881 29.07 85.56 -17.63
C GLU A 881 29.57 86.48 -18.77
N PHE A 882 28.75 87.46 -19.19
CA PHE A 882 29.14 88.46 -20.18
C PHE A 882 29.86 89.66 -19.53
N ASP A 883 31.15 89.53 -19.23
CA ASP A 883 31.93 90.57 -18.54
C ASP A 883 32.19 91.85 -19.37
N ASN A 884 32.05 91.76 -20.70
CA ASN A 884 32.35 92.86 -21.62
C ASN A 884 31.15 93.75 -21.94
N LEU A 885 30.00 93.53 -21.30
CA LEU A 885 28.74 94.22 -21.60
C LEU A 885 27.95 94.49 -20.31
N ASP A 886 27.65 95.76 -20.06
CA ASP A 886 26.71 96.19 -19.02
C ASP A 886 25.38 96.57 -19.69
N ALA A 887 24.26 96.12 -19.11
CA ALA A 887 22.94 96.55 -19.56
C ALA A 887 21.96 96.74 -18.40
N THR A 888 21.02 97.65 -18.57
CA THR A 888 19.88 97.88 -17.67
C THR A 888 18.56 97.66 -18.42
N GLY A 889 17.52 97.24 -17.71
CA GLY A 889 16.20 96.97 -18.28
C GLY A 889 15.63 95.61 -17.84
N ILE A 890 14.40 95.33 -18.27
CA ILE A 890 13.69 94.08 -17.97
C ILE A 890 13.37 93.37 -19.29
N PHE A 891 13.74 92.10 -19.41
CA PHE A 891 13.61 91.29 -20.63
C PHE A 891 12.56 90.19 -20.50
N ASP A 892 11.80 90.00 -21.58
CA ASP A 892 10.95 88.84 -21.82
C ASP A 892 11.31 88.18 -23.14
N GLY A 893 11.13 86.87 -23.26
CA GLY A 893 11.29 86.23 -24.55
C GLY A 893 11.27 84.71 -24.50
N THR A 894 11.69 84.09 -25.59
CA THR A 894 11.70 82.63 -25.75
C THR A 894 13.09 82.17 -26.18
N LEU A 895 13.56 81.09 -25.57
CA LEU A 895 14.81 80.40 -25.86
C LEU A 895 14.46 78.95 -26.22
N PRO A 896 14.14 78.66 -27.49
CA PRO A 896 14.00 77.28 -27.96
C PRO A 896 15.37 76.62 -27.99
N MET A 897 15.47 75.48 -27.32
CA MET A 897 16.68 74.69 -27.16
C MET A 897 16.48 73.32 -27.80
N VAL A 898 17.54 72.81 -28.43
CA VAL A 898 17.61 71.46 -28.97
C VAL A 898 18.75 70.73 -28.28
N PHE A 899 18.47 69.55 -27.73
CA PHE A 899 19.46 68.67 -27.10
C PHE A 899 19.57 67.36 -27.88
N ASP A 900 20.79 67.00 -28.28
CA ASP A 900 21.12 65.73 -28.92
C ASP A 900 22.42 65.14 -28.35
N GLU A 901 23.05 64.21 -29.07
CA GLU A 901 24.31 63.56 -28.63
C GLU A 901 25.51 64.53 -28.61
N GLN A 902 25.43 65.67 -29.27
CA GLN A 902 26.51 66.67 -29.40
C GLN A 902 26.39 67.80 -28.36
N GLY A 903 25.34 67.80 -27.53
CA GLY A 903 25.11 68.81 -26.50
C GLY A 903 23.81 69.60 -26.72
N GLY A 904 23.66 70.69 -25.99
CA GLY A 904 22.51 71.60 -26.09
C GLY A 904 22.83 72.81 -26.96
N ARG A 905 21.87 73.28 -27.75
CA ARG A 905 21.99 74.52 -28.55
C ARG A 905 20.69 75.31 -28.56
N ILE A 906 20.80 76.62 -28.72
CA ILE A 906 19.65 77.52 -28.90
C ILE A 906 19.38 77.69 -30.41
N GLU A 907 18.13 77.48 -30.82
CA GLU A 907 17.66 77.70 -32.20
C GLU A 907 16.49 78.70 -32.19
N GLY A 908 16.71 79.90 -32.73
CA GLY A 908 15.70 80.95 -32.82
C GLY A 908 15.37 81.60 -31.47
N GLY A 909 16.33 81.70 -30.55
CA GLY A 909 16.15 82.41 -29.29
C GLY A 909 15.94 83.91 -29.53
N SER A 910 15.01 84.54 -28.81
CA SER A 910 14.72 85.97 -28.92
C SER A 910 14.25 86.55 -27.58
N LEU A 911 14.94 87.58 -27.09
CA LEU A 911 14.64 88.33 -25.88
C LEU A 911 14.36 89.79 -26.23
N ARG A 912 13.31 90.39 -25.66
CA ARG A 912 12.90 91.78 -25.89
C ARG A 912 12.76 92.53 -24.59
N ALA A 913 13.24 93.76 -24.56
CA ALA A 913 13.07 94.64 -23.40
C ALA A 913 11.61 95.13 -23.31
N ARG A 914 11.03 95.11 -22.09
CA ARG A 914 9.67 95.62 -21.81
C ARG A 914 9.54 97.14 -21.95
N GLY A 915 10.66 97.85 -21.85
CA GLY A 915 10.75 99.30 -21.90
C GLY A 915 12.17 99.75 -22.22
N GLY A 916 12.44 101.05 -22.06
CA GLY A 916 13.77 101.61 -22.31
C GLY A 916 14.78 101.26 -21.21
N GLY A 917 16.05 101.27 -21.58
CA GLY A 917 17.19 100.97 -20.69
C GLY A 917 18.50 101.50 -21.29
N SER A 918 19.63 101.11 -20.71
CA SER A 918 20.97 101.46 -21.19
C SER A 918 21.79 100.21 -21.50
N ILE A 919 22.68 100.29 -22.48
CA ILE A 919 23.67 99.27 -22.82
C ILE A 919 25.04 99.92 -22.99
N ALA A 920 26.09 99.28 -22.48
CA ALA A 920 27.45 99.77 -22.52
C ALA A 920 28.41 98.59 -22.77
N TYR A 921 29.23 98.69 -23.83
CA TYR A 921 30.33 97.75 -24.06
C TYR A 921 31.57 98.19 -23.28
N VAL A 922 32.11 97.29 -22.46
CA VAL A 922 33.18 97.54 -21.48
C VAL A 922 34.49 96.79 -21.80
N GLY A 923 34.52 95.97 -22.86
CA GLY A 923 35.70 95.15 -23.19
C GLY A 923 36.94 95.90 -23.70
N GLU A 924 38.11 95.28 -23.53
CA GLU A 924 39.40 95.81 -24.04
C GLU A 924 39.44 95.83 -25.58
N LEU A 925 39.75 96.99 -26.15
CA LEU A 925 39.79 97.20 -27.60
C LEU A 925 41.15 96.75 -28.16
N SER A 926 41.20 95.73 -29.01
CA SER A 926 42.35 95.53 -29.90
C SER A 926 42.34 96.65 -30.95
N GLN A 927 43.26 97.61 -30.82
CA GLN A 927 43.34 98.77 -31.71
C GLN A 927 43.65 98.34 -33.15
N ARG A 928 42.61 98.24 -33.98
CA ARG A 928 42.71 98.46 -35.43
C ARG A 928 41.94 99.73 -35.74
N ASP A 929 42.54 100.61 -36.53
CA ASP A 929 41.94 101.89 -36.90
C ASP A 929 40.85 101.65 -37.94
N LEU A 930 39.58 101.64 -37.50
CA LEU A 930 38.43 101.21 -38.31
C LEU A 930 37.80 102.35 -39.14
N GLY A 931 38.44 103.52 -39.21
CA GLY A 931 37.94 104.71 -39.91
C GLY A 931 36.90 105.53 -39.11
N PHE A 932 36.58 106.73 -39.59
CA PHE A 932 35.76 107.73 -38.85
C PHE A 932 34.38 107.21 -38.43
N TRP A 933 33.64 106.56 -39.32
CA TRP A 933 32.29 106.05 -39.05
C TRP A 933 32.29 104.88 -38.06
N SER A 934 33.28 103.99 -38.13
CA SER A 934 33.42 102.88 -37.19
C SER A 934 33.82 103.37 -35.80
N ASN A 935 34.79 104.29 -35.69
CA ASN A 935 35.18 104.89 -34.40
C ASN A 935 34.01 105.65 -33.74
N MET A 936 33.15 106.30 -34.54
CA MET A 936 31.92 106.92 -34.05
C MET A 936 30.90 105.87 -33.54
N ALA A 937 30.71 104.76 -34.27
CA ALA A 937 29.85 103.66 -33.84
C ALA A 937 30.37 103.00 -32.54
N PHE A 938 31.68 102.78 -32.40
CA PHE A 938 32.29 102.24 -31.17
C PHE A 938 32.21 103.21 -29.98
N GLN A 939 32.39 104.51 -30.19
CA GLN A 939 32.18 105.49 -29.11
C GLN A 939 30.72 105.59 -28.68
N ALA A 940 29.77 105.39 -29.60
CA ALA A 940 28.35 105.29 -29.25
C ALA A 940 28.05 104.05 -28.40
N LEU A 941 28.70 102.91 -28.68
CA LEU A 941 28.52 101.65 -27.93
C LEU A 941 29.05 101.68 -26.48
N LYS A 942 29.89 102.65 -26.10
CA LYS A 942 30.38 102.78 -24.71
C LYS A 942 29.30 103.17 -23.71
N ALA A 943 28.24 103.86 -24.14
CA ALA A 943 27.10 104.23 -23.30
C ALA A 943 25.91 104.67 -24.16
N LEU A 944 24.88 103.82 -24.24
CA LEU A 944 23.79 103.97 -25.19
C LEU A 944 22.44 103.71 -24.51
N ASP A 945 21.54 104.68 -24.56
CA ASP A 945 20.16 104.52 -24.05
C ASP A 945 19.27 104.04 -25.21
N TYR A 946 18.49 102.99 -24.99
CA TYR A 946 17.57 102.41 -25.97
C TYR A 946 16.11 102.54 -25.50
N ARG A 947 15.16 102.57 -26.44
CA ARG A 947 13.71 102.47 -26.14
C ARG A 947 13.17 101.06 -26.32
N ASN A 948 13.56 100.41 -27.41
CA ASN A 948 13.25 99.01 -27.67
C ASN A 948 14.56 98.30 -28.00
N LEU A 949 14.79 97.14 -27.39
CA LEU A 949 15.95 96.31 -27.64
C LEU A 949 15.51 94.85 -27.76
N THR A 950 16.03 94.16 -28.77
CA THR A 950 15.82 92.73 -29.03
C THR A 950 17.18 92.05 -29.13
N LEU A 951 17.38 90.94 -28.44
CA LEU A 951 18.53 90.05 -28.59
C LEU A 951 18.05 88.75 -29.21
N ASP A 952 18.54 88.42 -30.39
CA ASP A 952 18.34 87.11 -31.00
C ASP A 952 19.58 86.25 -30.74
N MET A 953 19.41 85.04 -30.24
CA MET A 953 20.49 84.16 -29.76
C MET A 953 20.42 82.81 -30.46
N ASN A 954 21.54 82.35 -31.03
CA ASN A 954 21.67 81.06 -31.70
C ASN A 954 23.05 80.46 -31.46
N GLY A 955 23.14 79.15 -31.26
CA GLY A 955 24.42 78.44 -31.14
C GLY A 955 24.46 77.41 -30.01
N PRO A 956 25.53 76.60 -29.94
CA PRO A 956 25.76 75.64 -28.85
C PRO A 956 25.90 76.33 -27.50
N LEU A 957 25.44 75.69 -26.43
CA LEU A 957 25.49 76.21 -25.04
C LEU A 957 26.92 76.20 -24.46
N ASP A 958 27.81 75.41 -25.04
CA ASP A 958 29.20 75.17 -24.64
C ASP A 958 30.22 75.60 -25.71
N GLY A 959 29.79 76.38 -26.70
CA GLY A 959 30.62 76.79 -27.83
C GLY A 959 30.37 78.22 -28.32
N ASP A 960 30.65 78.50 -29.60
CA ASP A 960 30.52 79.85 -30.16
C ASP A 960 29.03 80.24 -30.32
N MET A 961 28.55 81.16 -29.49
CA MET A 961 27.18 81.68 -29.58
C MET A 961 27.12 82.93 -30.46
N VAL A 962 26.21 82.93 -31.43
CA VAL A 962 25.89 84.08 -32.28
C VAL A 962 24.75 84.85 -31.61
N THR A 963 25.06 86.06 -31.14
CA THR A 963 24.06 86.98 -30.57
C THR A 963 23.87 88.17 -31.49
N GLU A 964 22.65 88.36 -31.99
CA GLU A 964 22.25 89.53 -32.78
C GLU A 964 21.45 90.50 -31.92
N ILE A 965 22.03 91.65 -31.63
CA ILE A 965 21.40 92.70 -30.84
C ILE A 965 20.85 93.75 -31.78
N ARG A 966 19.55 94.04 -31.67
CA ARG A 966 18.82 95.04 -32.44
C ARG A 966 18.19 96.04 -31.49
N PHE A 967 18.64 97.29 -31.50
CA PHE A 967 18.04 98.36 -30.69
C PHE A 967 17.65 99.58 -31.52
N SER A 968 16.55 100.21 -31.10
CA SER A 968 15.91 101.35 -31.77
C SER A 968 15.49 102.42 -30.78
N GLY A 969 15.36 103.67 -31.26
CA GLY A 969 15.03 104.82 -30.43
C GLY A 969 16.20 105.31 -29.57
N VAL A 970 17.39 105.36 -30.17
CA VAL A 970 18.68 105.52 -29.50
C VAL A 970 18.97 106.98 -29.11
N SER A 971 19.41 107.21 -27.87
CA SER A 971 20.03 108.47 -27.44
C SER A 971 21.36 108.23 -26.73
N GLN A 972 22.27 109.21 -26.78
CA GLN A 972 23.54 109.14 -26.06
C GLN A 972 23.30 109.15 -24.54
N GLY A 973 23.85 108.16 -23.83
CA GLY A 973 23.72 108.03 -22.38
C GLY A 973 24.51 109.09 -21.60
N LYS A 974 24.26 109.21 -20.29
CA LYS A 974 24.93 110.19 -19.42
C LYS A 974 26.45 109.92 -19.35
N GLY A 975 27.24 110.70 -20.09
CA GLY A 975 28.72 110.67 -20.03
C GLY A 975 29.48 110.87 -21.34
N THR A 976 28.82 110.97 -22.49
CA THR A 976 29.48 111.13 -23.80
C THR A 976 29.72 112.61 -24.17
N LYS A 977 30.87 112.93 -24.80
CA LYS A 977 31.21 114.30 -25.25
C LYS A 977 30.35 114.71 -26.46
N SER A 978 29.30 115.52 -26.24
CA SER A 978 28.42 116.02 -27.31
C SER A 978 29.01 117.25 -28.02
N ASN A 979 29.13 117.24 -29.35
CA ASN A 979 29.44 118.42 -30.17
C ASN A 979 28.19 118.92 -30.92
N PHE A 980 28.14 120.20 -31.33
CA PHE A 980 26.94 120.83 -31.94
C PHE A 980 26.38 120.07 -33.16
N LEU A 981 27.24 119.52 -34.02
CA LEU A 981 26.83 118.70 -35.18
C LEU A 981 26.15 117.38 -34.79
N LEU A 982 26.54 116.78 -33.65
CA LEU A 982 25.99 115.50 -33.18
C LEU A 982 24.56 115.62 -32.63
N ARG A 983 24.14 116.79 -32.13
CA ARG A 983 22.77 117.01 -31.59
C ARG A 983 21.67 117.03 -32.64
N ARG A 984 21.99 117.36 -33.91
CA ARG A 984 21.04 117.28 -35.04
C ARG A 984 20.95 115.87 -35.62
N LEU A 985 22.06 115.13 -35.63
CA LEU A 985 22.09 113.71 -36.02
C LEU A 985 21.37 112.83 -34.99
N ALA A 986 21.46 113.13 -33.68
CA ALA A 986 20.79 112.40 -32.60
C ALA A 986 19.24 112.42 -32.61
N LYS A 987 18.60 113.13 -33.56
CA LYS A 987 17.14 113.11 -33.78
C LYS A 987 16.70 112.15 -34.89
N LEU A 988 17.64 111.53 -35.60
CA LEU A 988 17.34 110.51 -36.62
C LEU A 988 17.17 109.15 -35.95
N PRO A 989 16.20 108.33 -36.37
CA PRO A 989 16.05 106.99 -35.83
C PRO A 989 17.23 106.13 -36.31
N PHE A 990 18.26 105.98 -35.46
CA PHE A 990 19.29 104.99 -35.68
C PHE A 990 18.77 103.61 -35.29
N VAL A 991 19.00 102.65 -36.18
CA VAL A 991 18.86 101.23 -35.89
C VAL A 991 20.27 100.67 -35.92
N PHE A 992 20.70 100.10 -34.80
CA PHE A 992 21.95 99.36 -34.74
C PHE A 992 21.61 97.87 -34.74
N ASN A 993 22.21 97.14 -35.67
CA ASN A 993 22.21 95.69 -35.68
C ASN A 993 23.65 95.26 -35.41
N VAL A 994 23.88 94.66 -34.25
CA VAL A 994 25.20 94.20 -33.80
C VAL A 994 25.17 92.69 -33.77
N ARG A 995 26.00 92.03 -34.58
CA ARG A 995 26.22 90.58 -34.49
C ARG A 995 27.51 90.35 -33.70
N ILE A 996 27.40 89.68 -32.57
CA ILE A 996 28.52 89.27 -31.73
C ILE A 996 28.69 87.77 -31.92
N ASN A 997 29.89 87.36 -32.34
CA ASN A 997 30.32 85.97 -32.31
C ASN A 997 31.35 85.88 -31.19
N ALA A 998 31.02 85.20 -30.09
CA ALA A 998 31.92 85.02 -28.96
C ALA A 998 32.04 83.54 -28.60
N PRO A 999 33.26 83.05 -28.31
CA PRO A 999 33.45 81.71 -27.76
C PRO A 999 32.93 81.69 -26.34
N PHE A 1000 31.80 81.01 -26.13
CA PHE A 1000 31.22 80.80 -24.81
C PHE A 1000 31.99 79.62 -24.17
N LYS A 1001 33.12 79.93 -23.52
CA LYS A 1001 34.04 78.99 -22.82
C LYS A 1001 34.58 77.81 -23.63
N GLN A 1002 35.67 78.01 -24.37
CA GLN A 1002 36.64 76.93 -24.60
C GLN A 1002 37.75 77.02 -23.56
N LEU A 1003 37.66 76.22 -22.49
CA LEU A 1003 38.80 75.79 -21.66
C LEU A 1003 38.31 74.79 -20.59
N LEU A 1004 37.90 73.56 -20.98
CA LEU A 1004 38.00 72.39 -20.09
C LEU A 1004 37.80 71.00 -20.75
N ASP A 1005 38.17 70.78 -22.03
CA ASP A 1005 37.83 69.52 -22.73
C ASP A 1005 38.98 68.53 -22.97
N SER A 1006 40.05 68.60 -22.18
CA SER A 1006 41.20 67.69 -22.33
C SER A 1006 41.54 66.90 -21.07
N VAL A 1007 40.57 66.22 -20.44
CA VAL A 1007 40.88 65.21 -19.40
C VAL A 1007 40.00 63.94 -19.47
N GLN A 1008 38.87 63.93 -20.19
CA GLN A 1008 37.95 62.77 -20.17
C GLN A 1008 38.33 61.57 -21.07
N SER A 1009 39.46 61.60 -21.77
CA SER A 1009 39.92 60.47 -22.60
C SER A 1009 40.95 59.55 -21.94
N TRP A 1010 41.30 59.77 -20.66
CA TRP A 1010 42.37 59.04 -19.97
C TRP A 1010 41.91 58.02 -18.91
N TYR A 1011 40.60 57.92 -18.62
CA TYR A 1011 40.08 56.91 -17.71
C TYR A 1011 39.20 55.89 -18.46
N ASP A 1012 39.82 54.74 -18.71
CA ASP A 1012 39.23 53.44 -19.06
C ASP A 1012 38.99 53.11 -20.56
N PRO A 1013 39.94 52.41 -21.22
CA PRO A 1013 39.77 51.92 -22.59
C PRO A 1013 38.63 50.89 -22.77
N ASN A 1014 38.03 50.35 -21.70
CA ASN A 1014 36.90 49.42 -21.81
C ASN A 1014 35.63 50.07 -22.39
N ARG A 1015 35.40 51.37 -22.16
CA ARG A 1015 34.22 52.09 -22.68
C ARG A 1015 34.19 52.19 -24.21
N LEU A 1016 35.34 52.20 -24.89
CA LEU A 1016 35.42 52.20 -26.35
C LEU A 1016 35.23 50.80 -26.96
N ILE A 1017 35.54 49.75 -26.19
CA ILE A 1017 35.38 48.35 -26.62
C ILE A 1017 33.91 47.94 -26.48
N GLU A 1018 33.23 48.27 -25.37
CA GLU A 1018 31.81 47.95 -25.17
C GLU A 1018 30.89 48.74 -26.11
N ARG A 1019 31.19 50.01 -26.42
CA ARG A 1019 30.39 50.84 -27.34
C ARG A 1019 30.36 50.30 -28.77
N ASN A 1020 31.42 49.62 -29.19
CA ASN A 1020 31.54 49.06 -30.53
C ASN A 1020 31.29 47.53 -30.57
N LEU A 1021 31.12 46.88 -29.42
CA LEU A 1021 30.90 45.43 -29.34
C LEU A 1021 29.61 44.98 -30.06
N PRO A 1022 28.46 45.70 -29.97
CA PRO A 1022 27.26 45.33 -30.72
C PRO A 1022 27.46 45.43 -32.24
N THR A 1023 28.16 46.48 -32.69
CA THR A 1023 28.48 46.70 -34.11
C THR A 1023 29.50 45.68 -34.64
N LEU A 1024 30.45 45.26 -33.80
CA LEU A 1024 31.42 44.21 -34.11
C LEU A 1024 30.77 42.81 -34.12
N LEU A 1025 29.84 42.53 -33.22
CA LEU A 1025 29.04 41.29 -33.19
C LEU A 1025 28.10 41.23 -34.41
N GLU A 1026 27.44 42.33 -34.78
CA GLU A 1026 26.66 42.42 -36.02
C GLU A 1026 27.54 42.24 -37.27
N GLN A 1027 28.77 42.76 -37.28
CA GLN A 1027 29.70 42.54 -38.39
C GLN A 1027 30.18 41.09 -38.46
N GLN A 1028 30.37 40.42 -37.32
CA GLN A 1028 30.77 39.02 -37.22
C GLN A 1028 29.63 38.05 -37.61
N GLU A 1029 28.38 38.39 -37.28
CA GLU A 1029 27.19 37.67 -37.75
C GLU A 1029 26.92 37.90 -39.25
N ARG A 1030 27.17 39.11 -39.78
CA ARG A 1030 27.06 39.41 -41.22
C ARG A 1030 28.16 38.76 -42.07
N THR A 1031 29.31 38.41 -41.48
CA THR A 1031 30.42 37.73 -42.19
C THR A 1031 30.41 36.21 -42.07
N GLY A 1032 29.42 35.62 -41.39
CA GLY A 1032 29.10 34.19 -41.53
C GLY A 1032 30.29 33.26 -41.31
N GLY A 1033 30.88 33.23 -40.11
CA GLY A 1033 31.65 32.11 -39.56
C GLY A 1033 32.50 31.28 -40.53
N ALA A 1034 33.38 31.90 -41.32
CA ALA A 1034 34.42 31.19 -42.08
C ALA A 1034 35.74 31.24 -41.30
N THR A 1035 36.04 30.14 -40.60
CA THR A 1035 37.32 29.88 -39.93
C THR A 1035 38.38 29.45 -40.95
N ASP A 1036 39.27 30.36 -41.34
CA ASP A 1036 40.61 30.01 -41.84
C ASP A 1036 41.64 30.44 -40.78
N ALA A 1037 41.85 29.58 -39.79
CA ALA A 1037 42.89 29.75 -38.79
C ALA A 1037 44.23 29.21 -39.32
N LYS A 1038 45.12 30.10 -39.76
CA LYS A 1038 46.56 29.81 -39.77
C LYS A 1038 47.09 29.94 -38.33
N PRO A 1039 47.88 28.98 -37.83
CA PRO A 1039 48.37 29.02 -36.46
C PRO A 1039 49.51 30.04 -36.32
N VAL A 1040 49.34 31.01 -35.43
CA VAL A 1040 50.42 31.90 -34.98
C VAL A 1040 50.89 31.44 -33.61
N GLN A 1041 52.22 31.23 -33.54
CA GLN A 1041 53.03 30.82 -32.39
C GLN A 1041 52.81 31.68 -31.13
N PRO A 1042 52.98 31.10 -29.92
CA PRO A 1042 53.07 31.89 -28.70
C PRO A 1042 54.49 32.47 -28.53
N SER A 1043 54.60 33.77 -28.27
CA SER A 1043 55.83 34.39 -27.79
C SER A 1043 55.80 34.52 -26.27
N GLU A 1044 56.74 33.81 -25.65
CA GLU A 1044 57.55 34.16 -24.47
C GLU A 1044 56.96 35.07 -23.39
N SER A 1045 56.75 34.46 -22.23
CA SER A 1045 56.87 35.12 -20.93
C SER A 1045 58.31 35.61 -20.74
N ASP A 1046 58.46 36.90 -20.46
CA ASP A 1046 59.70 37.40 -19.86
C ASP A 1046 59.44 38.21 -18.58
N LYS A 1047 60.44 38.12 -17.73
CA LYS A 1047 60.48 38.35 -16.29
C LYS A 1047 60.45 39.82 -15.83
N LEU A 1048 60.06 39.97 -14.55
CA LEU A 1048 60.61 40.88 -13.53
C LEU A 1048 60.52 42.41 -13.75
N ARG A 1049 59.64 43.07 -12.99
CA ARG A 1049 60.02 43.79 -11.74
C ARG A 1049 58.81 44.22 -10.94
#